data_AF-A0A9X2B9E2-F1
#
_entry.id   AF-A0A9X2B9E2-F1
#
_cell.length_a   1.000
_cell.length_b   1.000
_cell.length_c   1.000
_cell.angle_alpha   90.00
_cell.angle_beta   90.00
_cell.angle_gamma   90.00
#
_symmetry.space_group_name_H-M   'P 1'
#
loop_
_entity.id
_entity.type
_entity.pdbx_description
1 polymer ?
#
loop_
_entity_poly.entity_id
_entity_poly.type
_entity_poly.pdbx_seq_one_letter_code
_entity_poly.pdbx_strand_id
1 'polypeptide(L)'
;MIFLFNTASAQKPLVSEARKAELQSLSKQYDKLYQADKSQFSSLAKRHNWQLKRKRKDGGVVALHRINSLGFPMFIRTDNNTTAAATTRTNLVQPGGSLNLNLSGSSTTLNNKLAIWDGGAVLANHQEFAGKTVTLKNNVAADPHSTHVAGTMIAKGVYAPAKGMAPGANTLLSYDFNNDVTEMTTAASGLLLSNHSYGEIAGWDYDDTNSRWQWYGLPGDTVDYNFGFYDQQAQAWDKIAYTAPYYLIVESSGNSRAYSGPEVGQDYWGYKSRTDQTFVDKGARPANISSNNGYDIISDYANAKNILTVGAVNPLPFGPSRRSDISIAFFSSWGPTDDGRIKPDICGMGVNVLSTGSTSTTSYITLSGTSMAAPNVTGSLYLLQEYYSKLNSGAFMKSATLKGLACATAFDAGNIGPDYIYGWGLLDMQKATQAITDNGTKSLIKENTLAQGQTQTFKVVASGNGPLISTICWTDPQGTPSADGVINDRNPKLVNDLDIRVSDGTNTLMPWVLNPDKPGLAATNGDNIRDNIEQVYIEGAVPGKTYTITVTHKKTLSASQDYSLIVTGAGGNAYCASAPLSSADSRINNFTLSNINNTPGPGCTTYSDYTSQTIQLEPGKSYPLSLTLGTCGNNFDKIAKVFADWNGDGDFDDAGELIATSGAIAATGSYNANITVPAGVTIGNYTLLRVVLSETNDATTILPCGTYAKGETQDYRVLFVQPAIDAGITAVNGSTAAGACAGKTSLTVSIRNYGTSALTSVPLTLTVTDAANNVTTFNETFTGNIAAGAQADYTLTNTVITAPGGSYTITAIANVAGDLVTTNNQASSTLVVGALPAATNLTAYYCSDTQSYQLSGNGNGGQLLWYQNQGDKLPVAVGSPASTTTAPVNNTYYAGINDFSGKVGPSAKTAFTGGGYNQFTPSVKVYTAIPVVLQSAKLYIGNAGKITFSASDSTGQIVSAVTINATLTRSTAVAGAAADDAADQGKVFDLNLVLPHAGNYTIDISFDDNATIYRSNAGVTGYPFSIGNIFKITDNTASPNSTSYYYYFYDLQVVSYGCASATRQAVTISKPTITRNGNVLTSSATSGNQWYYNGAPITGETGQTLSPKQSGNYQVGVAQSTSCLVLSDNFSFALTALHPDNSTDIGLTIFPVPAKNDLTVIFTAKEQATVTMAFINPAGQTLYKETGTASAGPYSKVVNTSALPPGSYVLKLTLGDKVYAKRMIIVR
;
A
#
# COMPACT_ATOMS: atom_id res chain seq x y z
N MET A 1 -3.27 -25.69 50.52
CA MET A 1 -2.89 -24.70 51.55
C MET A 1 -2.08 -23.64 50.84
N ILE A 2 -2.66 -22.45 50.68
CA ILE A 2 -2.37 -21.26 51.51
C ILE A 2 -0.96 -20.77 51.12
N PHE A 3 -0.87 -19.87 50.14
CA PHE A 3 -1.16 -18.43 50.21
C PHE A 3 0.16 -17.66 50.40
N LEU A 4 0.35 -16.66 49.53
CA LEU A 4 0.82 -15.30 49.82
C LEU A 4 2.28 -15.18 50.34
N PHE A 5 3.13 -14.30 49.84
CA PHE A 5 3.04 -12.83 49.92
C PHE A 5 4.30 -12.26 49.21
N ASN A 6 4.17 -11.29 48.29
CA ASN A 6 4.14 -9.83 48.47
C ASN A 6 5.49 -9.12 48.57
N THR A 7 5.61 -8.04 47.79
CA THR A 7 6.29 -6.76 48.06
C THR A 7 7.79 -6.58 47.83
N ALA A 8 8.14 -5.86 46.76
CA ALA A 8 9.25 -4.89 46.75
C ALA A 8 9.36 -4.17 48.06
N SER A 9 10.57 -3.68 48.27
CA SER A 9 10.74 -2.23 48.39
C SER A 9 11.58 -1.67 47.24
N ALA A 10 11.11 -0.54 46.71
CA ALA A 10 11.72 0.28 45.67
C ALA A 10 13.03 0.97 46.11
N GLN A 11 13.87 1.36 45.14
CA GLN A 11 15.02 2.24 45.35
C GLN A 11 14.98 3.53 44.50
N LYS A 12 16.00 4.35 44.76
CA LYS A 12 16.04 5.83 44.76
C LYS A 12 16.27 6.50 43.39
N PRO A 13 15.96 7.82 43.30
CA PRO A 13 15.88 8.59 42.05
C PRO A 13 17.20 8.78 41.30
N LEU A 14 17.05 8.90 39.98
CA LEU A 14 18.08 8.87 38.94
C LEU A 14 18.89 10.15 38.72
N VAL A 15 18.46 11.29 39.25
CA VAL A 15 19.03 12.59 38.90
C VAL A 15 19.06 13.50 40.13
N SER A 16 20.20 14.15 40.39
CA SER A 16 20.34 15.07 41.52
C SER A 16 19.38 16.25 41.39
N GLU A 17 18.89 16.81 42.50
CA GLU A 17 17.97 17.95 42.45
C GLU A 17 18.54 19.18 41.73
N ALA A 18 19.87 19.34 41.67
CA ALA A 18 20.49 20.36 40.83
C ALA A 18 20.36 20.04 39.32
N ARG A 19 20.51 18.77 38.90
CA ARG A 19 20.28 18.34 37.52
C ARG A 19 18.81 18.20 37.17
N LYS A 20 17.93 17.94 38.15
CA LYS A 20 16.47 17.97 38.01
C LYS A 20 15.96 19.41 37.93
N ALA A 21 16.56 20.35 38.67
CA ALA A 21 16.32 21.79 38.53
C ALA A 21 16.90 22.36 37.23
N GLU A 22 18.04 21.84 36.76
CA GLU A 22 18.59 22.16 35.44
C GLU A 22 17.71 21.59 34.32
N LEU A 23 17.23 20.33 34.43
CA LEU A 23 16.24 19.72 33.52
C LEU A 23 14.86 20.37 33.63
N GLN A 24 14.45 20.91 34.78
CA GLN A 24 13.21 21.67 34.97
C GLN A 24 13.36 23.11 34.50
N SER A 25 14.56 23.70 34.58
CA SER A 25 14.90 24.99 33.99
C SER A 25 14.98 24.85 32.46
N LEU A 26 15.59 23.78 31.94
CA LEU A 26 15.59 23.40 30.52
C LEU A 26 14.19 23.03 30.04
N SER A 27 13.40 22.29 30.81
CA SER A 27 12.01 21.94 30.48
C SER A 27 11.11 23.18 30.53
N LYS A 28 11.23 24.07 31.52
CA LYS A 28 10.51 25.35 31.54
C LYS A 28 11.04 26.31 30.49
N GLN A 29 12.33 26.30 30.15
CA GLN A 29 12.92 27.11 29.08
C GLN A 29 12.48 26.58 27.72
N TYR A 30 12.41 25.27 27.52
CA TYR A 30 11.92 24.61 26.31
C TYR A 30 10.40 24.64 26.20
N ASP A 31 9.66 24.69 27.30
CA ASP A 31 8.21 24.92 27.31
C ASP A 31 7.90 26.42 27.09
N LYS A 32 8.66 27.35 27.67
CA LYS A 32 8.55 28.78 27.32
C LYS A 32 8.98 29.04 25.89
N LEU A 33 10.02 28.37 25.40
CA LEU A 33 10.42 28.38 23.99
C LEU A 33 9.33 27.74 23.14
N TYR A 34 8.81 26.56 23.47
CA TYR A 34 7.73 25.87 22.76
C TYR A 34 6.40 26.65 22.78
N GLN A 35 6.07 27.39 23.84
CA GLN A 35 4.87 28.21 23.93
C GLN A 35 5.08 29.58 23.26
N ALA A 36 6.28 30.17 23.34
CA ALA A 36 6.65 31.35 22.56
C ALA A 36 6.68 31.01 21.07
N ASP A 37 7.25 29.85 20.71
CA ASP A 37 7.28 29.23 19.39
C ASP A 37 5.87 28.87 18.93
N LYS A 38 5.02 28.22 19.74
CA LYS A 38 3.61 27.91 19.40
C LYS A 38 2.77 29.18 19.22
N SER A 39 3.06 30.25 19.98
CA SER A 39 2.43 31.57 19.80
C SER A 39 2.94 32.27 18.54
N GLN A 40 4.25 32.19 18.27
CA GLN A 40 4.92 32.74 17.10
C GLN A 40 4.50 31.97 15.83
N PHE A 41 4.41 30.63 15.85
CA PHE A 41 3.96 29.70 14.82
C PHE A 41 2.45 29.76 14.60
N SER A 42 1.62 29.97 15.64
CA SER A 42 0.18 30.21 15.44
C SER A 42 -0.06 31.60 14.82
N SER A 43 0.78 32.59 15.15
CA SER A 43 0.73 33.93 14.53
C SER A 43 1.33 33.96 13.12
N LEU A 44 2.35 33.14 12.83
CA LEU A 44 2.98 32.95 11.52
C LEU A 44 2.14 32.02 10.65
N ALA A 45 1.53 30.97 11.18
CA ALA A 45 0.54 30.14 10.48
C ALA A 45 -0.75 30.92 10.19
N LYS A 46 -1.16 31.87 11.05
CA LYS A 46 -2.21 32.86 10.72
C LYS A 46 -1.75 33.92 9.71
N ARG A 47 -0.48 34.36 9.74
CA ARG A 47 0.08 35.34 8.77
C ARG A 47 0.41 34.75 7.40
N HIS A 48 0.83 33.49 7.34
CA HIS A 48 1.25 32.73 6.15
C HIS A 48 0.23 31.67 5.72
N ASN A 49 -0.91 31.58 6.42
CA ASN A 49 -2.03 30.67 6.18
C ASN A 49 -1.65 29.17 6.10
N TRP A 50 -0.63 28.74 6.86
CA TRP A 50 -0.27 27.33 6.96
C TRP A 50 -1.29 26.55 7.77
N GLN A 51 -1.78 25.42 7.23
CA GLN A 51 -2.67 24.55 7.98
C GLN A 51 -1.91 23.82 9.08
N LEU A 52 -2.33 24.02 10.34
CA LEU A 52 -1.74 23.36 11.51
C LEU A 52 -1.90 21.83 11.44
N LYS A 53 -2.94 21.35 10.75
CA LYS A 53 -3.20 19.95 10.41
C LYS A 53 -3.90 19.87 9.04
N ARG A 54 -3.51 18.92 8.19
CA ARG A 54 -4.13 18.62 6.88
C ARG A 54 -4.17 17.11 6.62
N LYS A 55 -5.12 16.60 5.83
CA LYS A 55 -5.15 15.17 5.44
C LYS A 55 -4.30 14.93 4.16
N ARG A 56 -3.60 13.80 4.09
CA ARG A 56 -2.76 13.28 2.98
C ARG A 56 -3.57 12.34 2.10
N LYS A 57 -3.04 12.10 0.90
CA LYS A 57 -3.65 11.27 -0.15
C LYS A 57 -3.75 9.77 0.16
N ASP A 58 -3.05 9.26 1.18
CA ASP A 58 -3.12 7.87 1.63
C ASP A 58 -4.13 7.64 2.78
N GLY A 59 -5.03 8.61 3.02
CA GLY A 59 -5.93 8.60 4.20
C GLY A 59 -5.27 9.20 5.45
N GLY A 60 -4.06 9.69 5.29
CA GLY A 60 -3.25 10.21 6.34
C GLY A 60 -3.51 11.65 6.82
N VAL A 61 -2.91 12.16 7.89
CA VAL A 61 -2.93 13.48 8.50
C VAL A 61 -1.47 13.94 8.62
N VAL A 62 -1.22 15.18 8.21
CA VAL A 62 0.03 15.91 8.30
C VAL A 62 -0.15 17.14 9.18
N ALA A 63 0.70 17.33 10.18
CA ALA A 63 0.60 18.44 11.14
C ALA A 63 1.86 19.30 11.15
N LEU A 64 1.71 20.62 11.25
CA LEU A 64 2.82 21.56 11.36
C LEU A 64 3.46 21.44 12.75
N HIS A 65 4.74 21.06 12.81
CA HIS A 65 5.42 20.65 14.05
C HIS A 65 6.46 21.69 14.54
N ARG A 66 7.25 22.30 13.65
CA ARG A 66 8.21 23.37 14.00
C ARG A 66 8.54 24.26 12.81
N ILE A 67 9.32 25.32 13.02
CA ILE A 67 9.99 26.07 11.95
C ILE A 67 11.50 25.87 12.13
N ASN A 68 12.24 25.56 11.06
CA ASN A 68 13.69 25.37 11.16
C ASN A 68 14.44 26.72 11.24
N SER A 69 15.76 26.68 11.46
CA SER A 69 16.61 27.87 11.63
C SER A 69 16.67 28.80 10.40
N LEU A 70 16.11 28.39 9.26
CA LEU A 70 16.01 29.17 8.02
C LEU A 70 14.60 29.76 7.78
N GLY A 71 13.65 29.57 8.71
CA GLY A 71 12.30 30.13 8.62
C GLY A 71 11.26 29.24 7.92
N PHE A 72 11.57 27.97 7.63
CA PHE A 72 10.65 27.06 6.93
C PHE A 72 9.80 26.17 7.86
N PRO A 73 8.50 25.99 7.55
CA PRO A 73 7.60 25.11 8.30
C PRO A 73 7.94 23.63 8.09
N MET A 74 8.11 22.89 9.18
CA MET A 74 8.37 21.46 9.22
C MET A 74 7.11 20.72 9.68
N PHE A 75 6.63 19.78 8.87
CA PHE A 75 5.40 19.02 9.11
C PHE A 75 5.67 17.52 9.35
N ILE A 76 4.85 16.85 10.18
CA ILE A 76 4.86 15.39 10.47
C ILE A 76 3.68 14.68 9.78
N ARG A 77 3.64 13.34 9.62
CA ARG A 77 2.67 12.59 8.76
C ARG A 77 2.12 11.26 9.39
N THR A 78 1.16 10.62 8.70
CA THR A 78 0.40 9.34 8.96
C THR A 78 0.59 8.25 7.89
N ASP A 79 0.34 6.95 8.20
CA ASP A 79 0.83 5.82 7.38
C ASP A 79 -0.09 4.54 7.38
N ASN A 80 -0.21 3.83 6.26
CA ASN A 80 -1.21 2.77 6.01
C ASN A 80 -0.86 1.32 6.51
N ASN A 81 -1.79 0.35 6.44
CA ASN A 81 -1.52 -1.06 6.81
C ASN A 81 -0.36 -1.68 5.99
N THR A 82 -0.15 -1.28 4.74
CA THR A 82 1.03 -1.71 3.98
C THR A 82 2.34 -1.19 4.57
N THR A 83 2.34 0.01 5.16
CA THR A 83 3.47 0.54 5.94
C THR A 83 3.59 -0.16 7.29
N ALA A 84 2.50 -0.58 7.94
CA ALA A 84 2.58 -1.42 9.14
C ALA A 84 3.25 -2.77 8.84
N ALA A 85 2.89 -3.37 7.71
CA ALA A 85 3.54 -4.57 7.20
C ALA A 85 5.01 -4.33 6.82
N ALA A 86 5.36 -3.17 6.26
CA ALA A 86 6.76 -2.81 5.99
C ALA A 86 7.57 -2.57 7.26
N THR A 87 6.98 -1.90 8.25
CA THR A 87 7.59 -1.56 9.54
C THR A 87 8.02 -2.82 10.29
N THR A 88 7.20 -3.86 10.24
CA THR A 88 7.47 -5.17 10.86
C THR A 88 8.08 -6.19 9.89
N ARG A 89 8.39 -5.77 8.66
CA ARG A 89 8.87 -6.59 7.52
C ARG A 89 7.95 -7.76 7.14
N THR A 90 6.70 -7.77 7.61
CA THR A 90 5.66 -8.73 7.22
C THR A 90 5.39 -8.72 5.71
N ASN A 91 5.55 -7.57 5.05
CA ASN A 91 5.43 -7.47 3.60
C ASN A 91 6.45 -8.37 2.84
N LEU A 92 7.60 -8.69 3.43
CA LEU A 92 8.64 -9.50 2.79
C LEU A 92 8.26 -10.99 2.74
N VAL A 93 7.44 -11.46 3.68
CA VAL A 93 6.99 -12.86 3.78
C VAL A 93 5.64 -13.11 3.10
N GLN A 94 4.85 -12.05 2.89
CA GLN A 94 3.57 -12.09 2.19
C GLN A 94 3.70 -12.49 0.70
N PRO A 95 2.58 -12.85 0.01
CA PRO A 95 2.61 -13.13 -1.41
C PRO A 95 3.23 -11.98 -2.23
N GLY A 96 4.21 -12.32 -3.07
CA GLY A 96 4.97 -11.35 -3.85
C GLY A 96 6.06 -10.59 -3.08
N GLY A 97 6.29 -10.92 -1.80
CA GLY A 97 7.40 -10.39 -1.00
C GLY A 97 8.76 -10.98 -1.41
N SER A 98 9.84 -10.26 -1.11
CA SER A 98 11.19 -10.60 -1.57
C SER A 98 11.76 -11.92 -1.02
N LEU A 99 11.21 -12.44 0.08
CA LEU A 99 11.61 -13.74 0.64
C LEU A 99 10.90 -14.91 -0.04
N ASN A 100 9.92 -14.65 -0.92
CA ASN A 100 9.18 -15.65 -1.71
C ASN A 100 8.50 -16.77 -0.87
N LEU A 101 8.25 -16.53 0.42
CA LEU A 101 7.57 -17.51 1.30
C LEU A 101 6.06 -17.60 1.05
N ASN A 102 5.47 -16.57 0.44
CA ASN A 102 4.05 -16.50 0.08
C ASN A 102 3.10 -16.84 1.24
N LEU A 103 3.39 -16.31 2.44
CA LEU A 103 2.59 -16.52 3.64
C LEU A 103 1.40 -15.57 3.67
N SER A 104 0.19 -16.10 3.69
CA SER A 104 -1.04 -15.29 3.75
C SER A 104 -1.97 -15.67 4.91
N GLY A 105 -1.67 -16.72 5.66
CA GLY A 105 -2.57 -17.27 6.68
C GLY A 105 -3.68 -18.14 6.09
N SER A 106 -3.57 -18.53 4.81
CA SER A 106 -4.60 -19.28 4.09
C SER A 106 -4.56 -20.80 4.34
N SER A 107 -3.58 -21.28 5.10
CA SER A 107 -3.52 -22.69 5.51
C SER A 107 -4.78 -23.09 6.26
N THR A 108 -5.41 -24.19 5.82
CA THR A 108 -6.60 -24.73 6.49
C THR A 108 -6.32 -25.20 7.92
N THR A 109 -5.05 -25.53 8.23
CA THR A 109 -4.62 -25.91 9.59
C THR A 109 -4.79 -24.78 10.60
N LEU A 110 -4.88 -23.53 10.14
CA LEU A 110 -5.04 -22.35 10.97
C LEU A 110 -6.51 -21.94 11.22
N ASN A 111 -7.47 -22.56 10.52
CA ASN A 111 -8.89 -22.21 10.65
C ASN A 111 -9.38 -22.37 12.09
N ASN A 112 -10.17 -21.40 12.55
CA ASN A 112 -10.72 -21.24 13.91
C ASN A 112 -9.68 -21.10 15.03
N LYS A 113 -8.43 -20.71 14.71
CA LYS A 113 -7.34 -20.56 15.69
C LYS A 113 -6.96 -19.10 16.02
N LEU A 114 -7.69 -18.12 15.45
CA LEU A 114 -7.47 -16.69 15.64
C LEU A 114 -8.75 -16.03 16.20
N ALA A 115 -8.58 -15.21 17.24
CA ALA A 115 -9.67 -14.49 17.88
C ALA A 115 -9.34 -13.00 18.15
N ILE A 116 -10.38 -12.20 18.38
CA ILE A 116 -10.31 -10.80 18.81
C ILE A 116 -11.31 -10.57 19.94
N TRP A 117 -10.87 -9.87 21.00
CA TRP A 117 -11.71 -9.23 22.02
C TRP A 117 -11.53 -7.72 21.92
N ASP A 118 -12.64 -6.99 21.81
CA ASP A 118 -12.63 -5.55 21.55
C ASP A 118 -13.95 -4.87 21.99
N GLY A 119 -14.14 -3.57 21.78
CA GLY A 119 -15.28 -2.81 22.32
C GLY A 119 -16.66 -3.13 21.73
N GLY A 120 -16.71 -3.83 20.60
CA GLY A 120 -17.95 -4.28 19.98
C GLY A 120 -17.74 -5.33 18.90
N ALA A 121 -18.75 -5.51 18.06
CA ALA A 121 -18.68 -6.51 17.00
C ALA A 121 -17.87 -6.00 15.81
N VAL A 122 -17.18 -6.91 15.12
CA VAL A 122 -16.63 -6.64 13.79
C VAL A 122 -17.77 -6.50 12.78
N LEU A 123 -17.70 -5.52 11.87
CA LEU A 123 -18.61 -5.44 10.72
C LEU A 123 -18.32 -6.59 9.72
N ALA A 124 -18.86 -7.78 10.00
CA ALA A 124 -18.53 -9.03 9.31
C ALA A 124 -18.79 -9.01 7.79
N ASN A 125 -19.74 -8.19 7.33
CA ASN A 125 -20.08 -8.04 5.91
C ASN A 125 -19.27 -6.93 5.20
N HIS A 126 -18.22 -6.40 5.83
CA HIS A 126 -17.29 -5.48 5.18
C HIS A 126 -16.61 -6.17 3.97
N GLN A 127 -16.39 -5.43 2.88
CA GLN A 127 -15.88 -5.98 1.61
C GLN A 127 -14.51 -6.68 1.76
N GLU A 128 -13.69 -6.19 2.69
CA GLU A 128 -12.38 -6.79 3.03
C GLU A 128 -12.48 -8.19 3.64
N PHE A 129 -13.66 -8.56 4.15
CA PHE A 129 -13.94 -9.87 4.73
C PHE A 129 -14.77 -10.76 3.80
N ALA A 130 -15.03 -10.33 2.57
CA ALA A 130 -15.75 -11.13 1.59
C ALA A 130 -15.03 -12.47 1.32
N GLY A 131 -15.76 -13.57 1.53
CA GLY A 131 -15.24 -14.94 1.41
C GLY A 131 -14.56 -15.48 2.67
N LYS A 132 -14.56 -14.73 3.78
CA LYS A 132 -14.08 -15.16 5.10
C LYS A 132 -15.25 -15.42 6.03
N THR A 133 -15.00 -16.20 7.08
CA THR A 133 -15.97 -16.48 8.16
C THR A 133 -15.57 -15.69 9.41
N VAL A 134 -16.19 -14.53 9.61
CA VAL A 134 -16.09 -13.78 10.87
C VAL A 134 -17.25 -14.23 11.77
N THR A 135 -16.94 -14.96 12.84
CA THR A 135 -17.95 -15.49 13.78
C THR A 135 -18.13 -14.53 14.94
N LEU A 136 -19.24 -13.80 14.95
CA LEU A 136 -19.64 -12.94 16.07
C LEU A 136 -20.17 -13.79 17.22
N LYS A 137 -19.62 -13.61 18.41
CA LYS A 137 -19.93 -14.44 19.59
C LYS A 137 -20.90 -13.75 20.55
N ASN A 138 -20.84 -12.42 20.60
CA ASN A 138 -21.72 -11.57 21.40
C ASN A 138 -22.73 -10.86 20.48
N ASN A 139 -23.94 -10.58 20.98
CA ASN A 139 -24.97 -9.86 20.24
C ASN A 139 -24.87 -8.34 20.49
N VAL A 140 -23.78 -7.74 20.04
CA VAL A 140 -23.49 -6.31 20.18
C VAL A 140 -23.40 -5.62 18.81
N ALA A 141 -23.54 -4.30 18.80
CA ALA A 141 -23.47 -3.53 17.56
C ALA A 141 -22.05 -3.54 16.95
N ALA A 142 -21.97 -3.34 15.64
CA ALA A 142 -20.69 -3.22 14.96
C ALA A 142 -19.97 -1.93 15.38
N ASP A 143 -18.70 -2.07 15.75
CA ASP A 143 -17.89 -0.99 16.31
C ASP A 143 -16.73 -0.61 15.36
N PRO A 144 -16.45 0.69 15.17
CA PRO A 144 -15.37 1.14 14.27
C PRO A 144 -13.98 0.72 14.73
N HIS A 145 -13.71 0.68 16.04
CA HIS A 145 -12.43 0.24 16.59
C HIS A 145 -12.24 -1.26 16.36
N SER A 146 -13.21 -2.09 16.75
CA SER A 146 -13.14 -3.55 16.58
C SER A 146 -13.03 -3.96 15.11
N THR A 147 -13.76 -3.26 14.23
CA THR A 147 -13.67 -3.48 12.78
C THR A 147 -12.29 -3.10 12.25
N HIS A 148 -11.69 -2.00 12.71
CA HIS A 148 -10.35 -1.56 12.29
C HIS A 148 -9.25 -2.53 12.71
N VAL A 149 -9.29 -2.99 13.97
CA VAL A 149 -8.37 -4.00 14.53
C VAL A 149 -8.45 -5.31 13.74
N ALA A 150 -9.66 -5.80 13.45
CA ALA A 150 -9.86 -6.98 12.61
C ALA A 150 -9.30 -6.81 11.19
N GLY A 151 -9.50 -5.63 10.57
CA GLY A 151 -8.95 -5.33 9.26
C GLY A 151 -7.41 -5.35 9.24
N THR A 152 -6.78 -4.82 10.29
CA THR A 152 -5.31 -4.78 10.42
C THR A 152 -4.73 -6.19 10.44
N MET A 153 -5.44 -7.14 11.07
CA MET A 153 -5.03 -8.54 11.06
C MET A 153 -5.34 -9.24 9.73
N ILE A 154 -6.58 -9.18 9.23
CA ILE A 154 -7.07 -10.15 8.24
C ILE A 154 -7.71 -9.55 6.97
N ALA A 155 -7.70 -8.23 6.77
CA ALA A 155 -8.27 -7.64 5.55
C ALA A 155 -7.63 -8.21 4.28
N LYS A 156 -8.46 -8.63 3.32
CA LYS A 156 -8.00 -9.28 2.07
C LYS A 156 -7.13 -8.37 1.20
N GLY A 157 -7.29 -7.06 1.33
CA GLY A 157 -6.65 -6.05 0.48
C GLY A 157 -7.46 -5.73 -0.77
N VAL A 158 -8.80 -5.74 -0.69
CA VAL A 158 -9.68 -5.23 -1.76
C VAL A 158 -9.31 -3.79 -2.06
N TYR A 159 -9.11 -2.99 -1.02
CA TYR A 159 -8.35 -1.76 -1.08
C TYR A 159 -6.91 -2.02 -0.64
N ALA A 160 -5.99 -2.04 -1.60
CA ALA A 160 -4.60 -2.46 -1.38
C ALA A 160 -3.90 -1.80 -0.17
N PRO A 161 -4.06 -0.48 0.11
CA PRO A 161 -3.46 0.16 1.29
C PRO A 161 -3.97 -0.36 2.64
N ALA A 162 -5.16 -0.97 2.69
CA ALA A 162 -5.78 -1.50 3.91
C ALA A 162 -5.51 -3.00 4.11
N LYS A 163 -4.79 -3.66 3.19
CA LYS A 163 -4.44 -5.09 3.27
C LYS A 163 -3.85 -5.45 4.63
N GLY A 164 -4.47 -6.40 5.33
CA GLY A 164 -4.03 -6.84 6.65
C GLY A 164 -2.73 -7.65 6.61
N MET A 165 -2.21 -8.00 7.79
CA MET A 165 -0.99 -8.79 7.91
C MET A 165 -1.16 -10.24 7.41
N ALA A 166 -2.32 -10.86 7.66
CA ALA A 166 -2.68 -12.20 7.20
C ALA A 166 -3.89 -12.15 6.25
N PRO A 167 -3.72 -11.62 5.01
CA PRO A 167 -4.82 -11.33 4.10
C PRO A 167 -5.56 -12.57 3.59
N GLY A 168 -4.96 -13.76 3.72
CA GLY A 168 -5.54 -15.06 3.39
C GLY A 168 -6.18 -15.80 4.58
N ALA A 169 -6.15 -15.26 5.80
CA ALA A 169 -6.83 -15.88 6.95
C ALA A 169 -8.33 -16.06 6.66
N ASN A 170 -8.85 -17.28 6.82
CA ASN A 170 -10.22 -17.61 6.41
C ASN A 170 -11.25 -17.41 7.54
N THR A 171 -10.82 -17.39 8.80
CA THR A 171 -11.71 -17.41 9.96
C THR A 171 -11.23 -16.44 11.02
N LEU A 172 -12.16 -15.75 11.69
CA LEU A 172 -11.90 -14.93 12.87
C LEU A 172 -13.04 -15.12 13.86
N LEU A 173 -12.74 -15.40 15.14
CA LEU A 173 -13.72 -15.35 16.22
C LEU A 173 -13.72 -13.94 16.82
N SER A 174 -14.88 -13.27 16.89
CA SER A 174 -15.02 -11.90 17.39
C SER A 174 -15.90 -11.87 18.63
N TYR A 175 -15.33 -11.36 19.70
CA TYR A 175 -15.93 -11.20 21.02
C TYR A 175 -15.90 -9.72 21.43
N ASP A 176 -16.85 -9.32 22.29
CA ASP A 176 -16.71 -8.07 23.05
C ASP A 176 -15.84 -8.28 24.29
N PHE A 177 -15.24 -7.23 24.86
CA PHE A 177 -14.33 -7.38 26.00
C PHE A 177 -15.02 -7.55 27.36
N ASN A 178 -16.35 -7.54 27.46
CA ASN A 178 -17.03 -7.38 28.76
C ASN A 178 -16.94 -8.63 29.68
N ASN A 179 -16.68 -9.81 29.12
CA ASN A 179 -16.59 -11.08 29.83
C ASN A 179 -15.40 -11.93 29.34
N ASP A 180 -14.31 -11.25 29.00
CA ASP A 180 -13.14 -11.80 28.32
C ASP A 180 -12.53 -13.03 29.03
N VAL A 181 -12.33 -13.02 30.35
CA VAL A 181 -11.72 -14.14 31.10
C VAL A 181 -12.51 -15.44 30.89
N THR A 182 -13.84 -15.38 31.00
CA THR A 182 -14.71 -16.57 30.84
C THR A 182 -14.69 -17.07 29.39
N GLU A 183 -14.77 -16.14 28.45
CA GLU A 183 -14.83 -16.44 27.01
C GLU A 183 -13.49 -16.98 26.50
N MET A 184 -12.38 -16.33 26.87
CA MET A 184 -11.02 -16.77 26.59
C MET A 184 -10.77 -18.16 27.18
N THR A 185 -11.13 -18.40 28.44
CA THR A 185 -10.97 -19.72 29.07
C THR A 185 -11.69 -20.81 28.26
N THR A 186 -12.89 -20.49 27.76
CA THR A 186 -13.69 -21.42 26.94
C THR A 186 -13.06 -21.66 25.56
N ALA A 187 -12.53 -20.62 24.93
CA ALA A 187 -11.96 -20.68 23.58
C ALA A 187 -10.51 -21.19 23.53
N ALA A 188 -9.74 -21.02 24.61
CA ALA A 188 -8.28 -21.16 24.64
C ALA A 188 -7.74 -22.46 24.03
N SER A 189 -8.40 -23.59 24.28
CA SER A 189 -7.98 -24.91 23.76
C SER A 189 -8.01 -25.01 22.22
N GLY A 190 -8.78 -24.16 21.55
CA GLY A 190 -8.88 -24.10 20.09
C GLY A 190 -7.99 -23.03 19.44
N LEU A 191 -7.44 -22.10 20.24
CA LEU A 191 -6.75 -20.92 19.74
C LEU A 191 -5.22 -21.09 19.71
N LEU A 192 -4.59 -20.40 18.76
CA LEU A 192 -3.15 -20.17 18.74
C LEU A 192 -2.83 -18.72 19.11
N LEU A 193 -3.65 -17.78 18.66
CA LEU A 193 -3.44 -16.35 18.85
C LEU A 193 -4.78 -15.65 19.12
N SER A 194 -4.74 -14.63 19.97
CA SER A 194 -5.79 -13.65 20.09
C SER A 194 -5.22 -12.24 20.14
N ASN A 195 -6.01 -11.28 19.67
CA ASN A 195 -5.72 -9.88 19.82
C ASN A 195 -6.66 -9.24 20.85
N HIS A 196 -6.07 -8.46 21.75
CA HIS A 196 -6.74 -7.68 22.76
C HIS A 196 -6.21 -6.24 22.66
N SER A 197 -7.11 -5.29 22.48
CA SER A 197 -6.78 -3.90 22.14
C SER A 197 -7.61 -2.92 22.96
N TYR A 198 -7.74 -3.24 24.24
CA TYR A 198 -8.49 -2.53 25.25
C TYR A 198 -7.69 -2.56 26.55
N GLY A 199 -8.08 -1.74 27.52
CA GLY A 199 -7.36 -1.57 28.79
C GLY A 199 -8.28 -0.93 29.82
N GLU A 200 -7.94 -1.07 31.09
CA GLU A 200 -8.57 -0.34 32.17
C GLU A 200 -8.04 1.09 32.23
N ILE A 201 -8.88 2.02 32.66
CA ILE A 201 -8.45 3.40 32.90
C ILE A 201 -7.66 3.45 34.20
N ALA A 202 -6.43 3.97 34.15
CA ALA A 202 -5.58 4.22 35.31
C ALA A 202 -4.99 5.64 35.26
N GLY A 203 -4.85 6.24 36.43
CA GLY A 203 -4.32 7.60 36.59
C GLY A 203 -5.23 8.66 36.00
N TRP A 204 -4.69 9.49 35.11
CA TRP A 204 -5.45 10.55 34.45
C TRP A 204 -6.15 10.08 33.17
N ASP A 205 -7.41 10.49 33.02
CA ASP A 205 -8.16 10.38 31.76
C ASP A 205 -9.07 11.60 31.55
N TYR A 206 -9.53 11.83 30.32
CA TYR A 206 -10.39 12.97 29.99
C TYR A 206 -11.81 12.49 29.65
N ASP A 207 -12.77 12.90 30.47
CA ASP A 207 -14.19 12.65 30.27
C ASP A 207 -14.74 13.68 29.28
N ASP A 208 -14.75 13.32 27.99
CA ASP A 208 -15.27 14.18 26.92
C ASP A 208 -16.75 14.55 27.14
N THR A 209 -17.54 13.64 27.72
CA THR A 209 -18.99 13.85 27.92
C THR A 209 -19.26 15.00 28.88
N ASN A 210 -18.50 15.07 29.97
CA ASN A 210 -18.60 16.15 30.96
C ASN A 210 -17.52 17.24 30.77
N SER A 211 -16.69 17.12 29.74
CA SER A 211 -15.61 18.04 29.37
C SER A 211 -14.66 18.37 30.53
N ARG A 212 -14.21 17.35 31.26
CA ARG A 212 -13.40 17.52 32.48
C ARG A 212 -12.31 16.46 32.61
N TRP A 213 -11.23 16.81 33.30
CA TRP A 213 -10.20 15.86 33.68
C TRP A 213 -10.61 15.05 34.90
N GLN A 214 -10.32 13.75 34.85
CA GLN A 214 -10.61 12.79 35.91
C GLN A 214 -9.33 12.09 36.38
N TRP A 215 -9.17 12.00 37.69
CA TRP A 215 -8.15 11.21 38.36
C TRP A 215 -8.79 9.94 38.93
N TYR A 216 -8.36 8.79 38.41
CA TYR A 216 -8.81 7.46 38.82
C TYR A 216 -7.94 6.85 39.93
N GLY A 217 -6.79 7.43 40.26
CA GLY A 217 -6.04 7.02 41.44
C GLY A 217 -6.79 7.31 42.73
N LEU A 218 -6.48 6.57 43.80
CA LEU A 218 -7.18 6.73 45.07
C LEU A 218 -6.91 8.10 45.70
N PRO A 219 -7.86 8.66 46.47
CA PRO A 219 -7.67 9.96 47.09
C PRO A 219 -6.45 9.98 48.02
N GLY A 220 -5.54 10.93 47.78
CA GLY A 220 -4.27 11.09 48.50
C GLY A 220 -3.05 10.51 47.77
N ASP A 221 -3.25 9.74 46.70
CA ASP A 221 -2.16 9.09 45.99
C ASP A 221 -1.43 10.06 45.05
N THR A 222 -0.14 9.79 44.83
CA THR A 222 0.71 10.56 43.91
C THR A 222 0.85 9.89 42.54
N VAL A 223 0.52 8.61 42.45
CA VAL A 223 0.43 7.81 41.23
C VAL A 223 -0.70 6.80 41.47
N ASP A 224 -1.37 6.36 40.41
CA ASP A 224 -2.36 5.30 40.53
C ASP A 224 -1.65 3.95 40.73
N TYR A 225 -2.09 3.16 41.71
CA TYR A 225 -1.51 1.86 41.99
C TYR A 225 -1.83 0.81 40.92
N ASN A 226 -2.80 1.08 40.04
CA ASN A 226 -3.16 0.18 38.94
C ASN A 226 -2.12 0.16 37.80
N PHE A 227 -1.18 1.10 37.78
CA PHE A 227 -0.05 1.03 36.86
C PHE A 227 0.99 0.01 37.32
N GLY A 228 1.51 -0.77 36.36
CA GLY A 228 2.44 -1.87 36.58
C GLY A 228 1.83 -3.06 37.33
N PHE A 229 0.58 -2.95 37.77
CA PHE A 229 -0.02 -3.80 38.78
C PHE A 229 -0.36 -5.18 38.24
N TYR A 230 0.07 -6.22 38.96
CA TYR A 230 -0.31 -7.60 38.67
C TYR A 230 -1.47 -7.98 39.59
N ASP A 231 -2.68 -7.88 39.04
CA ASP A 231 -3.96 -8.08 39.74
C ASP A 231 -4.52 -9.50 39.54
N GLN A 232 -5.81 -9.69 39.87
CA GLN A 232 -6.49 -10.98 39.66
C GLN A 232 -6.74 -11.26 38.18
N GLN A 233 -6.95 -10.25 37.33
CA GLN A 233 -7.15 -10.44 35.89
C GLN A 233 -5.85 -10.85 35.21
N ALA A 234 -4.73 -10.17 35.47
CA ALA A 234 -3.41 -10.57 34.99
C ALA A 234 -3.07 -12.00 35.43
N GLN A 235 -3.43 -12.36 36.67
CA GLN A 235 -3.30 -13.73 37.16
C GLN A 235 -4.15 -14.74 36.39
N ALA A 236 -5.40 -14.40 36.09
CA ALA A 236 -6.28 -15.26 35.30
C ALA A 236 -5.74 -15.47 33.88
N TRP A 237 -5.19 -14.43 33.25
CA TRP A 237 -4.59 -14.52 31.92
C TRP A 237 -3.33 -15.40 31.92
N ASP A 238 -2.48 -15.28 32.93
CA ASP A 238 -1.34 -16.19 33.11
C ASP A 238 -1.79 -17.64 33.31
N LYS A 239 -2.88 -17.87 34.06
CA LYS A 239 -3.48 -19.21 34.22
C LYS A 239 -3.95 -19.76 32.88
N ILE A 240 -4.66 -18.96 32.08
CA ILE A 240 -5.19 -19.37 30.79
C ILE A 240 -4.04 -19.75 29.86
N ALA A 241 -3.04 -18.88 29.71
CA ALA A 241 -1.87 -19.13 28.87
C ALA A 241 -1.04 -20.35 29.34
N TYR A 242 -0.88 -20.53 30.65
CA TYR A 242 -0.19 -21.71 31.20
C TYR A 242 -0.96 -23.01 30.94
N THR A 243 -2.29 -22.97 31.00
CA THR A 243 -3.16 -24.14 30.80
C THR A 243 -3.32 -24.47 29.31
N ALA A 244 -3.22 -23.47 28.43
CA ALA A 244 -3.28 -23.61 26.98
C ALA A 244 -1.91 -23.26 26.36
N PRO A 245 -0.93 -24.18 26.38
CA PRO A 245 0.48 -23.88 26.08
C PRO A 245 0.78 -23.47 24.62
N TYR A 246 -0.21 -23.54 23.73
CA TYR A 246 -0.11 -23.08 22.34
C TYR A 246 -0.80 -21.74 22.10
N TYR A 247 -1.56 -21.24 23.06
CA TYR A 247 -2.34 -20.02 22.94
C TYR A 247 -1.53 -18.82 23.43
N LEU A 248 -1.13 -17.95 22.49
CA LEU A 248 -0.49 -16.68 22.79
C LEU A 248 -1.52 -15.55 22.75
N ILE A 249 -1.74 -14.93 23.90
CA ILE A 249 -2.57 -13.74 24.05
C ILE A 249 -1.70 -12.52 23.72
N VAL A 250 -2.14 -11.68 22.78
CA VAL A 250 -1.43 -10.45 22.39
C VAL A 250 -2.25 -9.25 22.85
N GLU A 251 -1.65 -8.39 23.67
CA GLU A 251 -2.29 -7.25 24.34
C GLU A 251 -1.61 -5.94 23.95
N SER A 252 -2.39 -4.87 23.82
CA SER A 252 -1.91 -3.52 23.67
C SER A 252 -1.30 -2.98 24.97
N SER A 253 -0.19 -2.23 24.91
CA SER A 253 0.44 -1.74 26.15
C SER A 253 -0.32 -0.58 26.83
N GLY A 254 -1.34 -0.01 26.19
CA GLY A 254 -2.06 1.18 26.67
C GLY A 254 -1.55 2.51 26.07
N ASN A 255 -2.38 3.55 26.19
CA ASN A 255 -2.15 4.88 25.59
C ASN A 255 -2.02 6.01 26.63
N SER A 256 -1.71 5.67 27.89
CA SER A 256 -1.82 6.58 29.04
C SER A 256 -0.98 7.86 28.90
N ARG A 257 0.09 7.84 28.11
CA ARG A 257 0.93 9.03 27.84
C ARG A 257 0.24 10.13 27.05
N ALA A 258 -0.87 9.83 26.37
CA ALA A 258 -1.72 10.86 25.76
C ALA A 258 -2.54 11.64 26.80
N TYR A 259 -2.71 11.09 28.00
CA TYR A 259 -3.62 11.59 29.02
C TYR A 259 -2.83 11.96 30.28
N SER A 260 -2.01 13.01 30.22
CA SER A 260 -1.10 13.40 31.32
C SER A 260 -1.76 14.17 32.48
N GLY A 261 -3.08 14.31 32.45
CA GLY A 261 -3.86 15.14 33.37
C GLY A 261 -3.82 16.63 33.05
N PRO A 262 -4.63 17.44 33.76
CA PRO A 262 -4.67 18.89 33.61
C PRO A 262 -3.37 19.53 34.12
N GLU A 263 -3.07 20.78 33.76
CA GLU A 263 -1.94 21.49 34.36
C GLU A 263 -2.08 21.59 35.89
N VAL A 264 -0.96 21.61 36.61
CA VAL A 264 -0.97 21.86 38.06
C VAL A 264 -1.65 23.21 38.33
N GLY A 265 -2.66 23.22 39.19
CA GLY A 265 -3.47 24.41 39.46
C GLY A 265 -4.83 24.46 38.75
N GLN A 266 -5.08 23.61 37.75
CA GLN A 266 -6.38 23.48 37.09
C GLN A 266 -7.27 22.49 37.83
N ASP A 267 -8.59 22.71 37.81
CA ASP A 267 -9.54 21.86 38.52
C ASP A 267 -9.62 20.46 37.90
N TYR A 268 -9.84 19.45 38.76
CA TYR A 268 -10.02 18.06 38.35
C TYR A 268 -11.07 17.36 39.21
N TRP A 269 -11.61 16.26 38.68
CA TRP A 269 -12.55 15.40 39.39
C TRP A 269 -11.86 14.11 39.79
N GLY A 270 -12.24 13.56 40.94
CA GLY A 270 -11.71 12.29 41.42
C GLY A 270 -12.61 11.71 42.50
N TYR A 271 -12.28 10.52 42.98
CA TYR A 271 -13.01 9.89 44.07
C TYR A 271 -13.09 10.80 45.31
N LYS A 272 -14.25 10.83 45.95
CA LYS A 272 -14.51 11.66 47.12
C LYS A 272 -13.63 11.25 48.29
N SER A 273 -13.57 9.95 48.59
CA SER A 273 -12.67 9.36 49.57
C SER A 273 -12.28 7.94 49.17
N ARG A 274 -11.34 7.32 49.88
CA ARG A 274 -10.96 5.91 49.68
C ARG A 274 -12.10 4.91 49.97
N THR A 275 -13.19 5.35 50.57
CA THR A 275 -14.37 4.53 50.89
C THR A 275 -15.64 5.00 50.18
N ASP A 276 -15.55 6.06 49.39
CA ASP A 276 -16.67 6.67 48.67
C ASP A 276 -16.25 6.92 47.21
N GLN A 277 -16.73 6.05 46.33
CA GLN A 277 -16.40 6.00 44.91
C GLN A 277 -17.13 7.08 44.09
N THR A 278 -17.86 8.00 44.72
CA THR A 278 -18.47 9.12 44.01
C THR A 278 -17.39 10.08 43.50
N PHE A 279 -17.44 10.42 42.20
CA PHE A 279 -16.57 11.44 41.62
C PHE A 279 -17.07 12.83 42.02
N VAL A 280 -16.19 13.61 42.65
CA VAL A 280 -16.46 14.99 43.04
C VAL A 280 -15.37 15.90 42.50
N ASP A 281 -15.69 17.19 42.38
CA ASP A 281 -14.70 18.23 42.10
C ASP A 281 -13.70 18.27 43.27
N LYS A 282 -12.42 18.10 42.95
CA LYS A 282 -11.30 18.12 43.91
C LYS A 282 -10.62 19.49 43.97
N GLY A 283 -11.10 20.46 43.19
CA GLY A 283 -10.46 21.74 42.96
C GLY A 283 -9.14 21.58 42.21
N ALA A 284 -8.27 22.57 42.36
CA ALA A 284 -6.99 22.63 41.67
C ALA A 284 -6.10 21.40 41.88
N ARG A 285 -5.62 20.80 40.78
CA ARG A 285 -4.65 19.70 40.78
C ARG A 285 -3.40 20.09 41.58
N PRO A 286 -3.01 19.32 42.60
CA PRO A 286 -1.78 19.55 43.34
C PRO A 286 -0.55 19.02 42.56
N ALA A 287 0.63 19.59 42.83
CA ALA A 287 1.86 19.29 42.10
C ALA A 287 2.41 17.87 42.32
N ASN A 288 1.96 17.18 43.36
CA ASN A 288 2.46 15.85 43.75
C ASN A 288 1.77 14.70 43.02
N ILE A 289 0.60 14.91 42.40
CA ILE A 289 0.00 13.89 41.54
C ILE A 289 0.78 13.88 40.22
N SER A 290 1.43 12.78 39.93
CA SER A 290 2.23 12.55 38.73
C SER A 290 1.39 12.65 37.46
N SER A 291 2.04 13.00 36.35
CA SER A 291 1.45 12.90 35.03
C SER A 291 1.72 11.52 34.45
N ASN A 292 0.81 10.99 33.64
CA ASN A 292 0.94 9.70 32.96
C ASN A 292 2.00 9.70 31.84
N ASN A 293 3.06 10.50 31.91
CA ASN A 293 4.05 10.66 30.83
C ASN A 293 5.42 10.02 31.10
N GLY A 294 5.55 9.34 32.25
CA GLY A 294 6.76 8.66 32.71
C GLY A 294 6.81 7.17 32.35
N TYR A 295 7.60 6.43 33.12
CA TYR A 295 7.64 4.97 33.14
C TYR A 295 6.58 4.43 34.12
N ASP A 296 6.36 3.11 34.09
CA ASP A 296 5.42 2.42 35.00
C ASP A 296 4.00 2.96 34.82
N ILE A 297 3.47 2.80 33.60
CA ILE A 297 2.15 3.32 33.19
C ILE A 297 1.38 2.36 32.27
N ILE A 298 1.74 1.08 32.30
CA ILE A 298 0.99 -0.02 31.69
C ILE A 298 0.01 -0.52 32.75
N SER A 299 -1.29 -0.46 32.49
CA SER A 299 -2.32 -0.90 33.43
C SER A 299 -2.56 -2.42 33.35
N ASP A 300 -3.32 -2.96 34.31
CA ASP A 300 -4.16 -4.16 34.16
C ASP A 300 -3.48 -5.45 33.66
N TYR A 301 -4.26 -6.30 32.98
CA TYR A 301 -3.87 -7.56 32.37
C TYR A 301 -2.74 -7.44 31.34
N ALA A 302 -2.45 -6.25 30.80
CA ALA A 302 -1.25 -6.01 30.00
C ALA A 302 0.06 -6.28 30.77
N ASN A 303 0.01 -6.37 32.11
CA ASN A 303 1.12 -6.77 32.97
C ASN A 303 1.28 -8.28 33.19
N ALA A 304 0.45 -9.14 32.60
CA ALA A 304 0.60 -10.61 32.71
C ALA A 304 1.94 -11.10 32.12
N LYS A 305 2.52 -12.17 32.68
CA LYS A 305 3.85 -12.69 32.27
C LYS A 305 3.81 -13.43 30.94
N ASN A 306 2.77 -14.22 30.72
CA ASN A 306 2.71 -15.21 29.65
C ASN A 306 2.11 -14.66 28.34
N ILE A 307 1.66 -13.43 28.35
CA ILE A 307 1.12 -12.74 27.17
C ILE A 307 2.24 -11.99 26.42
N LEU A 308 1.94 -11.52 25.21
CA LEU A 308 2.79 -10.61 24.46
C LEU A 308 2.19 -9.20 24.48
N THR A 309 2.77 -8.29 25.27
CA THR A 309 2.33 -6.90 25.37
C THR A 309 3.04 -6.05 24.32
N VAL A 310 2.29 -5.26 23.56
CA VAL A 310 2.77 -4.59 22.35
C VAL A 310 2.70 -3.06 22.49
N GLY A 311 3.87 -2.42 22.44
CA GLY A 311 4.01 -0.97 22.33
C GLY A 311 3.84 -0.47 20.89
N ALA A 312 3.60 0.83 20.73
CA ALA A 312 3.40 1.46 19.43
C ALA A 312 4.60 2.30 19.02
N VAL A 313 5.13 2.06 17.82
CA VAL A 313 6.13 2.93 17.18
C VAL A 313 5.53 3.76 16.05
N ASN A 314 6.24 4.81 15.69
CA ASN A 314 5.96 5.58 14.48
C ASN A 314 6.31 4.77 13.23
N PRO A 315 5.74 5.15 12.07
CA PRO A 315 5.78 4.31 10.89
C PRO A 315 7.14 4.29 10.18
N LEU A 316 7.53 3.12 9.69
CA LEU A 316 8.75 2.85 8.93
C LEU A 316 8.39 2.24 7.57
N PRO A 317 8.08 3.06 6.55
CA PRO A 317 7.59 2.60 5.24
C PRO A 317 8.56 1.71 4.46
N PHE A 318 9.84 1.69 4.85
CA PHE A 318 10.87 0.85 4.24
C PHE A 318 11.43 -0.19 5.23
N GLY A 319 10.73 -0.41 6.35
CA GLY A 319 11.24 -1.17 7.49
C GLY A 319 12.38 -0.47 8.25
N PRO A 320 12.83 -1.05 9.37
CA PRO A 320 13.95 -0.52 10.12
C PRO A 320 15.26 -0.76 9.36
N SER A 321 16.13 0.26 9.34
CA SER A 321 17.50 0.14 8.81
C SER A 321 18.55 0.32 9.91
N ARG A 322 18.28 1.21 10.86
CA ARG A 322 19.11 1.48 12.05
C ARG A 322 18.21 1.64 13.27
N ARG A 323 18.75 1.35 14.46
CA ARG A 323 18.01 1.45 15.74
C ARG A 323 17.44 2.86 15.98
N SER A 324 18.15 3.89 15.50
CA SER A 324 17.75 5.31 15.60
C SER A 324 16.55 5.69 14.72
N ASP A 325 16.18 4.87 13.73
CA ASP A 325 15.02 5.14 12.87
C ASP A 325 13.72 4.87 13.63
N ILE A 326 13.76 3.93 14.58
CA ILE A 326 12.61 3.53 15.38
C ILE A 326 12.37 4.59 16.44
N SER A 327 11.18 5.18 16.41
CA SER A 327 10.75 6.16 17.41
C SER A 327 9.43 5.72 18.02
N ILE A 328 9.37 5.67 19.34
CA ILE A 328 8.16 5.32 20.07
C ILE A 328 7.06 6.36 19.83
N ALA A 329 5.81 5.90 19.73
CA ALA A 329 4.65 6.78 19.66
C ALA A 329 4.51 7.56 20.97
N PHE A 330 4.14 8.85 20.87
CA PHE A 330 4.08 9.72 22.04
C PHE A 330 3.07 9.24 23.10
N PHE A 331 2.07 8.46 22.70
CA PHE A 331 1.02 7.94 23.57
C PHE A 331 1.35 6.56 24.19
N SER A 332 2.28 5.79 23.61
CA SER A 332 2.51 4.39 23.99
C SER A 332 2.97 4.29 25.44
N SER A 333 2.23 3.56 26.28
CA SER A 333 2.63 3.32 27.67
C SER A 333 3.90 2.49 27.78
N TRP A 334 4.68 2.77 28.82
CA TRP A 334 5.99 2.19 29.10
C TRP A 334 5.94 1.40 30.40
N GLY A 335 6.70 0.32 30.46
CA GLY A 335 6.95 -0.37 31.72
C GLY A 335 7.91 0.42 32.61
N PRO A 336 8.54 -0.21 33.61
CA PRO A 336 8.40 -1.63 33.98
C PRO A 336 6.99 -1.97 34.48
N THR A 337 6.74 -3.26 34.72
CA THR A 337 5.69 -3.67 35.67
C THR A 337 6.13 -3.32 37.11
N ASP A 338 5.22 -3.40 38.07
CA ASP A 338 5.51 -3.15 39.48
C ASP A 338 6.61 -4.06 40.03
N ASP A 339 6.66 -5.32 39.59
CA ASP A 339 7.69 -6.29 39.98
C ASP A 339 8.99 -6.17 39.17
N GLY A 340 9.06 -5.17 38.28
CA GLY A 340 10.27 -4.78 37.55
C GLY A 340 10.50 -5.52 36.24
N ARG A 341 9.51 -6.28 35.75
CA ARG A 341 9.60 -7.00 34.46
C ARG A 341 9.59 -6.05 33.28
N ILE A 342 10.17 -6.52 32.19
CA ILE A 342 10.24 -5.83 30.91
C ILE A 342 8.85 -5.84 30.27
N LYS A 343 8.24 -4.65 30.16
CA LYS A 343 7.03 -4.41 29.37
C LYS A 343 7.14 -3.04 28.66
N PRO A 344 6.57 -2.84 27.46
CA PRO A 344 5.99 -3.88 26.59
C PRO A 344 7.04 -4.97 26.26
N ASP A 345 6.61 -6.14 25.80
CA ASP A 345 7.57 -7.18 25.38
C ASP A 345 8.23 -6.80 24.04
N ILE A 346 7.45 -6.21 23.14
CA ILE A 346 7.89 -5.82 21.80
C ILE A 346 7.07 -4.62 21.31
N CYS A 347 7.45 -4.05 20.18
CA CYS A 347 6.69 -3.01 19.50
C CYS A 347 6.17 -3.45 18.12
N GLY A 348 5.09 -2.81 17.70
CA GLY A 348 4.56 -2.82 16.34
C GLY A 348 4.20 -1.40 15.88
N MET A 349 3.83 -1.24 14.61
CA MET A 349 3.36 0.06 14.13
C MET A 349 1.94 0.34 14.62
N GLY A 350 1.79 1.34 15.49
CA GLY A 350 0.48 1.73 16.03
C GLY A 350 0.06 3.15 15.65
N VAL A 351 0.89 3.89 14.93
CA VAL A 351 0.62 5.28 14.59
C VAL A 351 0.00 5.33 13.21
N ASN A 352 -1.16 5.97 13.14
CA ASN A 352 -1.76 6.48 11.94
C ASN A 352 -2.17 5.42 10.91
N VAL A 353 -2.53 4.23 11.39
CA VAL A 353 -2.82 3.01 10.64
C VAL A 353 -4.17 3.11 9.92
N LEU A 354 -4.16 2.96 8.60
CA LEU A 354 -5.37 2.88 7.77
C LEU A 354 -5.87 1.42 7.70
N SER A 355 -7.11 1.20 8.12
CA SER A 355 -7.78 -0.10 8.06
C SER A 355 -9.29 0.05 7.86
N THR A 356 -10.04 -1.03 7.97
CA THR A 356 -11.50 -1.08 7.79
C THR A 356 -12.24 -0.24 8.83
N GLY A 357 -13.33 0.42 8.43
CA GLY A 357 -14.26 1.11 9.31
C GLY A 357 -15.62 0.41 9.37
N SER A 358 -16.50 0.87 10.26
CA SER A 358 -17.84 0.29 10.44
C SER A 358 -19.00 1.15 9.90
N THR A 359 -18.74 2.31 9.29
CA THR A 359 -19.80 3.22 8.82
C THR A 359 -20.50 2.72 7.56
N SER A 360 -19.83 1.89 6.76
CA SER A 360 -20.44 1.13 5.66
C SER A 360 -19.60 -0.12 5.33
N THR A 361 -20.11 -1.00 4.48
CA THR A 361 -19.38 -2.20 4.00
C THR A 361 -18.15 -1.89 3.16
N THR A 362 -17.90 -0.62 2.81
CA THR A 362 -16.76 -0.15 2.02
C THR A 362 -15.95 0.93 2.76
N SER A 363 -16.23 1.16 4.05
CA SER A 363 -15.62 2.26 4.80
C SER A 363 -14.21 1.93 5.30
N TYR A 364 -13.33 2.93 5.28
CA TYR A 364 -11.99 2.83 5.86
C TYR A 364 -11.75 4.01 6.79
N ILE A 365 -11.00 3.77 7.87
CA ILE A 365 -10.65 4.80 8.84
C ILE A 365 -9.19 4.67 9.25
N THR A 366 -8.59 5.80 9.63
CA THR A 366 -7.22 5.89 10.10
C THR A 366 -7.24 6.11 11.60
N LEU A 367 -6.63 5.21 12.37
CA LEU A 367 -6.56 5.28 13.83
C LEU A 367 -5.11 5.20 14.31
N SER A 368 -4.88 5.69 15.53
CA SER A 368 -3.59 5.65 16.20
C SER A 368 -3.78 5.13 17.61
N GLY A 369 -2.96 4.17 18.02
CA GLY A 369 -2.99 3.58 19.35
C GLY A 369 -2.12 2.34 19.41
N THR A 370 -1.75 1.91 20.62
CA THR A 370 -1.22 0.55 20.84
C THR A 370 -2.23 -0.51 20.41
N SER A 371 -3.52 -0.17 20.41
CA SER A 371 -4.62 -0.92 19.78
C SER A 371 -4.46 -1.18 18.29
N MET A 372 -3.63 -0.42 17.56
CA MET A 372 -3.29 -0.69 16.15
C MET A 372 -1.96 -1.43 16.02
N ALA A 373 -1.05 -1.29 16.99
CA ALA A 373 0.21 -2.02 17.04
C ALA A 373 0.00 -3.50 17.37
N ALA A 374 -0.86 -3.81 18.34
CA ALA A 374 -1.22 -5.18 18.72
C ALA A 374 -1.71 -6.01 17.53
N PRO A 375 -2.71 -5.60 16.73
CA PRO A 375 -3.16 -6.39 15.57
C PRO A 375 -2.14 -6.45 14.44
N ASN A 376 -1.27 -5.43 14.30
CA ASN A 376 -0.12 -5.51 13.40
C ASN A 376 0.83 -6.66 13.82
N VAL A 377 1.11 -6.81 15.12
CA VAL A 377 1.91 -7.93 15.63
C VAL A 377 1.14 -9.25 15.53
N THR A 378 -0.10 -9.33 16.02
CA THR A 378 -0.90 -10.56 16.06
C THR A 378 -1.05 -11.20 14.67
N GLY A 379 -1.45 -10.42 13.66
CA GLY A 379 -1.60 -10.94 12.30
C GLY A 379 -0.27 -11.38 11.67
N SER A 380 0.85 -10.76 12.06
CA SER A 380 2.18 -11.15 11.60
C SER A 380 2.63 -12.46 12.26
N LEU A 381 2.42 -12.62 13.56
CA LEU A 381 2.72 -13.86 14.29
C LEU A 381 1.86 -15.04 13.83
N TYR A 382 0.63 -14.79 13.35
CA TYR A 382 -0.21 -15.82 12.74
C TYR A 382 0.44 -16.41 11.46
N LEU A 383 1.18 -15.59 10.69
CA LEU A 383 1.98 -16.08 9.57
C LEU A 383 3.19 -16.90 10.01
N LEU A 384 3.82 -16.59 11.15
CA LEU A 384 4.90 -17.44 11.69
C LEU A 384 4.39 -18.83 12.06
N GLN A 385 3.20 -18.94 12.65
CA GLN A 385 2.56 -20.24 12.90
C GLN A 385 2.22 -20.97 11.60
N GLU A 386 1.78 -20.25 10.55
CA GLU A 386 1.62 -20.83 9.21
C GLU A 386 2.91 -21.46 8.71
N TYR A 387 4.00 -20.70 8.79
CA TYR A 387 5.29 -21.10 8.26
C TYR A 387 5.90 -22.27 9.02
N TYR A 388 5.89 -22.19 10.34
CA TYR A 388 6.36 -23.28 11.19
C TYR A 388 5.56 -24.55 10.95
N SER A 389 4.23 -24.46 10.84
CA SER A 389 3.36 -25.60 10.53
C SER A 389 3.67 -26.24 9.17
N LYS A 390 3.96 -25.43 8.13
CA LYS A 390 4.38 -25.93 6.82
C LYS A 390 5.69 -26.74 6.90
N LEU A 391 6.65 -26.31 7.71
CA LEU A 391 7.96 -26.97 7.82
C LEU A 391 7.98 -28.13 8.83
N ASN A 392 7.03 -28.17 9.77
CA ASN A 392 7.02 -29.13 10.87
C ASN A 392 5.80 -30.07 10.82
N SER A 393 5.42 -30.52 9.61
CA SER A 393 4.37 -31.52 9.40
C SER A 393 3.02 -31.18 10.08
N GLY A 394 2.64 -29.91 10.06
CA GLY A 394 1.39 -29.43 10.66
C GLY A 394 1.50 -29.01 12.13
N ALA A 395 2.61 -29.28 12.82
CA ALA A 395 2.81 -28.89 14.21
C ALA A 395 2.89 -27.36 14.38
N PHE A 396 2.46 -26.85 15.53
CA PHE A 396 2.56 -25.43 15.88
C PHE A 396 3.64 -25.20 16.93
N MET A 397 4.14 -23.98 17.01
CA MET A 397 4.97 -23.55 18.13
C MET A 397 4.12 -23.37 19.39
N LYS A 398 4.66 -23.73 20.56
CA LYS A 398 4.09 -23.27 21.85
C LYS A 398 4.08 -21.74 21.92
N SER A 399 3.23 -21.18 22.76
CA SER A 399 3.12 -19.73 22.95
C SER A 399 4.45 -19.12 23.44
N ALA A 400 5.16 -19.80 24.34
CA ALA A 400 6.51 -19.43 24.78
C ALA A 400 7.52 -19.41 23.62
N THR A 401 7.44 -20.36 22.69
CA THR A 401 8.32 -20.41 21.52
C THR A 401 8.04 -19.26 20.57
N LEU A 402 6.75 -18.98 20.29
CA LEU A 402 6.36 -17.87 19.43
C LEU A 402 6.71 -16.50 20.03
N LYS A 403 6.43 -16.30 21.33
CA LYS A 403 6.83 -15.10 22.09
C LYS A 403 8.36 -14.95 22.12
N GLY A 404 9.07 -16.01 22.50
CA GLY A 404 10.53 -16.04 22.58
C GLY A 404 11.19 -15.80 21.22
N LEU A 405 10.67 -16.38 20.13
CA LEU A 405 11.16 -16.14 18.77
C LEU A 405 10.96 -14.68 18.36
N ALA A 406 9.78 -14.11 18.60
CA ALA A 406 9.48 -12.72 18.28
C ALA A 406 10.44 -11.76 19.00
N CYS A 407 10.67 -11.96 20.30
CA CYS A 407 11.58 -11.14 21.10
C CYS A 407 13.05 -11.38 20.75
N ALA A 408 13.47 -12.64 20.56
CA ALA A 408 14.87 -12.98 20.26
C ALA A 408 15.35 -12.46 18.90
N THR A 409 14.41 -12.28 17.96
CA THR A 409 14.70 -11.82 16.59
C THR A 409 14.30 -10.37 16.34
N ALA A 410 13.72 -9.70 17.33
CA ALA A 410 13.30 -8.31 17.23
C ALA A 410 14.45 -7.39 16.80
N PHE A 411 14.10 -6.36 16.04
CA PHE A 411 15.02 -5.30 15.68
C PHE A 411 15.14 -4.33 16.86
N ASP A 412 16.30 -4.34 17.51
CA ASP A 412 16.62 -3.53 18.68
C ASP A 412 16.36 -2.02 18.44
N ALA A 413 15.88 -1.32 19.46
CA ALA A 413 15.49 0.08 19.39
C ALA A 413 15.86 0.80 20.70
N GLY A 414 16.20 2.09 20.62
CA GLY A 414 16.61 2.83 21.82
C GLY A 414 18.02 2.46 22.30
N ASN A 415 18.14 2.05 23.57
CA ASN A 415 19.41 1.59 24.12
C ASN A 415 19.82 0.26 23.47
N ILE A 416 21.08 -0.18 23.63
CA ILE A 416 21.46 -1.52 23.17
C ILE A 416 20.87 -2.54 24.14
N GLY A 417 20.16 -3.54 23.61
CA GLY A 417 19.48 -4.54 24.42
C GLY A 417 18.11 -4.05 24.90
N PRO A 418 17.40 -4.85 25.72
CA PRO A 418 16.03 -4.54 26.08
C PRO A 418 15.91 -3.25 26.89
N ASP A 419 14.77 -2.57 26.78
CA ASP A 419 14.41 -1.44 27.62
C ASP A 419 12.91 -1.39 27.94
N TYR A 420 12.49 -0.51 28.86
CA TYR A 420 11.09 -0.39 29.26
C TYR A 420 10.22 0.45 28.32
N ILE A 421 10.79 0.97 27.23
CA ILE A 421 10.09 1.74 26.19
C ILE A 421 9.70 0.83 25.04
N TYR A 422 10.67 0.09 24.51
CA TYR A 422 10.56 -0.73 23.31
C TYR A 422 10.49 -2.23 23.60
N GLY A 423 10.71 -2.64 24.84
CA GLY A 423 10.82 -4.05 25.21
C GLY A 423 12.10 -4.65 24.63
N TRP A 424 11.95 -5.78 23.95
CA TRP A 424 13.03 -6.41 23.18
C TRP A 424 13.23 -5.78 21.79
N GLY A 425 12.41 -4.81 21.38
CA GLY A 425 12.56 -4.06 20.13
C GLY A 425 11.31 -4.07 19.25
N LEU A 426 11.48 -3.83 17.96
CA LEU A 426 10.42 -3.88 16.94
C LEU A 426 10.34 -5.28 16.32
N LEU A 427 9.13 -5.83 16.13
CA LEU A 427 8.96 -7.13 15.44
C LEU A 427 9.68 -7.16 14.08
N ASP A 428 10.46 -8.22 13.84
CA ASP A 428 11.17 -8.45 12.57
C ASP A 428 10.80 -9.82 11.98
N MET A 429 9.81 -9.82 11.08
CA MET A 429 9.33 -11.04 10.43
C MET A 429 10.38 -11.72 9.54
N GLN A 430 11.34 -10.96 9.01
CA GLN A 430 12.41 -11.52 8.18
C GLN A 430 13.34 -12.38 9.04
N LYS A 431 13.84 -11.84 10.16
CA LYS A 431 14.72 -12.59 11.06
C LYS A 431 14.00 -13.77 11.72
N ALA A 432 12.74 -13.60 12.12
CA ALA A 432 11.94 -14.68 12.71
C ALA A 432 11.73 -15.85 11.74
N THR A 433 11.35 -15.58 10.48
CA THR A 433 11.19 -16.64 9.46
C THR A 433 12.51 -17.27 9.06
N GLN A 434 13.60 -16.49 8.97
CA GLN A 434 14.93 -17.02 8.71
C GLN A 434 15.37 -17.98 9.83
N ALA A 435 15.15 -17.63 11.10
CA ALA A 435 15.45 -18.50 12.23
C ALA A 435 14.63 -19.80 12.20
N ILE A 436 13.40 -19.81 11.70
CA ILE A 436 12.62 -21.04 11.50
C ILE A 436 13.22 -21.88 10.36
N THR A 437 13.59 -21.25 9.24
CA THR A 437 14.20 -21.89 8.07
C THR A 437 15.50 -22.61 8.44
N ASP A 438 16.31 -21.95 9.25
CA ASP A 438 17.65 -22.38 9.63
C ASP A 438 17.67 -23.37 10.80
N ASN A 439 16.50 -23.72 11.36
CA ASN A 439 16.42 -24.49 12.59
C ASN A 439 17.13 -25.85 12.48
N GLY A 440 18.08 -26.10 13.37
CA GLY A 440 18.90 -27.31 13.40
C GLY A 440 20.16 -27.23 12.54
N THR A 441 20.38 -26.11 11.83
CA THR A 441 21.60 -25.85 11.06
C THR A 441 22.25 -24.54 11.53
N LYS A 442 21.73 -23.37 11.11
CA LYS A 442 22.27 -22.03 11.44
C LYS A 442 21.56 -21.35 12.61
N SER A 443 20.43 -21.90 13.03
CA SER A 443 19.71 -21.51 14.24
C SER A 443 19.32 -22.76 15.04
N LEU A 444 18.87 -22.55 16.28
CA LEU A 444 18.34 -23.61 17.13
C LEU A 444 17.03 -23.14 17.76
N ILE A 445 15.93 -23.83 17.49
CA ILE A 445 14.65 -23.66 18.16
C ILE A 445 14.30 -25.00 18.82
N LYS A 446 14.32 -25.04 20.16
CA LYS A 446 14.04 -26.24 20.95
C LYS A 446 13.01 -25.97 22.02
N GLU A 447 11.97 -26.80 22.05
CA GLU A 447 11.02 -26.85 23.17
C GLU A 447 11.42 -28.00 24.09
N ASN A 448 11.87 -27.67 25.30
CA ASN A 448 12.41 -28.62 26.27
C ASN A 448 11.63 -28.55 27.59
N THR A 449 11.82 -29.54 28.44
CA THR A 449 11.32 -29.56 29.81
C THR A 449 12.50 -29.63 30.76
N LEU A 450 12.52 -28.76 31.77
CA LEU A 450 13.52 -28.74 32.83
C LEU A 450 12.91 -29.32 34.11
N ALA A 451 13.46 -30.42 34.61
CA ALA A 451 13.04 -31.05 35.86
C ALA A 451 13.76 -30.42 37.08
N GLN A 452 13.21 -30.62 38.28
CA GLN A 452 13.83 -30.17 39.52
C GLN A 452 15.27 -30.70 39.68
N GLY A 453 16.21 -29.80 39.98
CA GLY A 453 17.65 -30.04 40.10
C GLY A 453 18.38 -30.24 38.76
N GLN A 454 17.69 -30.16 37.62
CA GLN A 454 18.29 -30.47 36.33
C GLN A 454 19.12 -29.30 35.78
N THR A 455 20.24 -29.62 35.15
CA THR A 455 21.01 -28.74 34.28
C THR A 455 20.99 -29.30 32.87
N GLN A 456 20.71 -28.47 31.87
CA GLN A 456 20.78 -28.83 30.45
C GLN A 456 21.84 -28.00 29.75
N THR A 457 22.62 -28.62 28.86
CA THR A 457 23.69 -27.95 28.12
C THR A 457 23.56 -28.18 26.62
N PHE A 458 23.86 -27.13 25.84
CA PHE A 458 23.84 -27.14 24.39
C PHE A 458 25.13 -26.51 23.88
N LYS A 459 25.78 -27.15 22.92
CA LYS A 459 26.96 -26.58 22.26
C LYS A 459 26.55 -26.03 20.91
N VAL A 460 26.97 -24.80 20.62
CA VAL A 460 26.78 -24.14 19.34
C VAL A 460 28.10 -23.56 18.88
N VAL A 461 28.36 -23.60 17.57
CA VAL A 461 29.51 -22.94 16.97
C VAL A 461 29.02 -21.64 16.36
N ALA A 462 29.63 -20.51 16.73
CA ALA A 462 29.25 -19.22 16.18
C ALA A 462 29.54 -19.17 14.67
N SER A 463 28.58 -18.75 13.87
CA SER A 463 28.74 -18.69 12.40
C SER A 463 29.40 -17.42 11.89
N GLY A 464 29.46 -16.38 12.71
CA GLY A 464 29.85 -15.05 12.23
C GLY A 464 28.77 -14.34 11.41
N ASN A 465 27.59 -14.94 11.19
CA ASN A 465 26.47 -14.28 10.53
C ASN A 465 25.71 -13.33 11.48
N GLY A 466 26.41 -12.31 11.98
CA GLY A 466 25.93 -11.39 13.01
C GLY A 466 26.18 -11.88 14.44
N PRO A 467 25.49 -11.28 15.44
CA PRO A 467 25.67 -11.63 16.85
C PRO A 467 25.18 -13.05 17.16
N LEU A 468 25.85 -13.74 18.09
CA LEU A 468 25.32 -14.97 18.68
C LEU A 468 24.31 -14.58 19.77
N ILE A 469 23.04 -14.87 19.54
CA ILE A 469 21.94 -14.55 20.46
C ILE A 469 21.37 -15.86 20.97
N SER A 470 21.35 -16.06 22.28
CA SER A 470 20.70 -17.22 22.93
C SER A 470 19.62 -16.74 23.89
N THR A 471 18.38 -17.12 23.64
CA THR A 471 17.21 -16.71 24.43
C THR A 471 16.48 -17.93 24.96
N ILE A 472 16.14 -17.93 26.25
CA ILE A 472 15.12 -18.83 26.80
C ILE A 472 13.83 -18.06 27.06
N CYS A 473 12.68 -18.69 26.82
CA CYS A 473 11.35 -18.15 27.16
C CYS A 473 10.44 -19.27 27.63
N TRP A 474 9.61 -19.02 28.64
CA TRP A 474 8.69 -20.01 29.20
C TRP A 474 7.34 -19.42 29.60
N THR A 475 6.29 -20.24 29.50
CA THR A 475 4.99 -19.95 30.12
C THR A 475 5.06 -20.33 31.59
N ASP A 476 5.20 -19.33 32.45
CA ASP A 476 5.36 -19.49 33.89
C ASP A 476 3.99 -19.72 34.57
N PRO A 477 3.87 -20.52 35.65
CA PRO A 477 2.62 -20.60 36.40
C PRO A 477 2.17 -19.21 36.91
N GLN A 478 0.87 -19.05 37.14
CA GLN A 478 0.31 -17.78 37.63
C GLN A 478 1.04 -17.28 38.89
N GLY A 479 1.43 -16.00 38.91
CA GLY A 479 2.00 -15.36 40.09
C GLY A 479 0.96 -15.14 41.19
N THR A 480 1.40 -14.66 42.36
CA THR A 480 0.49 -14.19 43.41
C THR A 480 0.16 -12.71 43.18
N PRO A 481 -1.14 -12.31 43.14
CA PRO A 481 -1.54 -10.92 42.96
C PRO A 481 -0.94 -10.00 44.03
N SER A 482 -0.62 -8.78 43.63
CA SER A 482 -0.29 -7.72 44.58
C SER A 482 -1.53 -7.35 45.42
N ALA A 483 -1.33 -6.85 46.64
CA ALA A 483 -2.42 -6.31 47.43
C ALA A 483 -2.86 -4.93 46.90
N ASP A 484 -4.17 -4.68 46.83
CA ASP A 484 -4.71 -3.42 46.32
C ASP A 484 -4.15 -2.19 47.05
N GLY A 485 -3.87 -1.13 46.29
CA GLY A 485 -3.32 0.11 46.82
C GLY A 485 -1.82 0.09 47.11
N VAL A 486 -1.13 -1.03 46.87
CA VAL A 486 0.34 -1.11 46.95
C VAL A 486 0.94 -0.72 45.61
N ILE A 487 1.79 0.30 45.62
CA ILE A 487 2.48 0.85 44.46
C ILE A 487 3.90 0.26 44.37
N ASN A 488 4.35 -0.11 43.17
CA ASN A 488 5.72 -0.54 42.88
C ASN A 488 6.17 -1.81 43.63
N ASP A 489 5.32 -2.85 43.67
CA ASP A 489 5.62 -4.18 44.22
C ASP A 489 6.64 -5.03 43.38
N ARG A 490 7.93 -4.78 43.62
CA ARG A 490 9.21 -5.52 43.49
C ARG A 490 9.27 -7.03 43.61
N ASN A 491 8.33 -7.64 44.31
CA ASN A 491 8.43 -9.07 44.54
C ASN A 491 8.10 -9.77 43.25
N PRO A 492 9.06 -10.54 42.71
CA PRO A 492 8.88 -11.16 41.42
C PRO A 492 7.55 -11.89 41.39
N LYS A 493 6.73 -11.59 40.37
CA LYS A 493 5.56 -12.40 40.08
C LYS A 493 5.97 -13.71 39.42
N LEU A 494 7.23 -13.85 39.01
CA LEU A 494 7.88 -15.07 38.54
C LEU A 494 7.83 -16.19 39.59
N VAL A 495 7.40 -17.38 39.17
CA VAL A 495 7.26 -18.58 40.02
C VAL A 495 8.43 -19.53 39.78
N ASN A 496 8.65 -19.94 38.53
CA ASN A 496 9.77 -20.79 38.14
C ASN A 496 10.88 -19.90 37.55
N ASP A 497 12.00 -19.83 38.28
CA ASP A 497 13.18 -19.00 37.97
C ASP A 497 14.19 -19.85 37.20
N LEU A 498 14.16 -19.72 35.87
CA LEU A 498 15.04 -20.43 34.94
C LEU A 498 16.18 -19.48 34.54
N ASP A 499 17.38 -20.03 34.43
CA ASP A 499 18.60 -19.28 34.13
C ASP A 499 19.23 -19.77 32.84
N ILE A 500 19.62 -18.85 31.96
CA ILE A 500 20.57 -19.12 30.87
C ILE A 500 21.94 -18.53 31.18
N ARG A 501 23.00 -19.28 30.87
CA ARG A 501 24.39 -18.79 30.81
C ARG A 501 25.05 -19.29 29.54
N VAL A 502 25.96 -18.50 28.96
CA VAL A 502 26.74 -18.94 27.79
C VAL A 502 28.22 -18.82 28.11
N SER A 503 29.00 -19.89 27.94
CA SER A 503 30.44 -19.89 28.16
C SER A 503 31.21 -20.06 26.85
N ASP A 504 32.28 -19.29 26.70
CA ASP A 504 33.23 -19.43 25.58
C ASP A 504 34.43 -20.34 25.92
N GLY A 505 34.34 -21.07 27.05
CA GLY A 505 35.40 -21.91 27.62
C GLY A 505 36.29 -21.20 28.65
N THR A 506 36.33 -19.86 28.64
CA THR A 506 37.12 -19.04 29.57
C THR A 506 36.28 -18.09 30.40
N ASN A 507 35.29 -17.46 29.77
CA ASN A 507 34.37 -16.51 30.35
C ASN A 507 32.96 -17.11 30.35
N THR A 508 32.16 -16.76 31.36
CA THR A 508 30.74 -17.06 31.42
C THR A 508 29.97 -15.76 31.28
N LEU A 509 29.19 -15.65 30.21
CA LEU A 509 28.35 -14.52 29.87
C LEU A 509 26.95 -14.70 30.50
N MET A 510 26.43 -13.60 31.03
CA MET A 510 25.15 -13.54 31.74
C MET A 510 24.08 -12.82 30.90
N PRO A 511 22.79 -13.11 31.13
CA PRO A 511 21.71 -12.49 30.35
C PRO A 511 21.56 -11.01 30.67
N TRP A 512 20.78 -10.31 29.84
CA TRP A 512 20.39 -8.92 30.09
C TRP A 512 19.50 -8.80 31.33
N VAL A 513 19.73 -7.74 32.11
CA VAL A 513 18.89 -7.27 33.21
C VAL A 513 18.72 -5.76 33.14
N LEU A 514 17.53 -5.28 33.49
CA LEU A 514 17.22 -3.87 33.66
C LEU A 514 17.09 -3.50 35.14
N ASN A 515 17.29 -2.22 35.44
CA ASN A 515 17.06 -1.67 36.76
C ASN A 515 15.71 -0.96 36.81
N PRO A 516 14.66 -1.54 37.43
CA PRO A 516 13.32 -0.95 37.46
C PRO A 516 13.22 0.30 38.33
N ASP A 517 14.15 0.50 39.28
CA ASP A 517 14.23 1.74 40.06
C ASP A 517 14.89 2.88 39.28
N LYS A 518 15.51 2.52 38.15
CA LYS A 518 16.26 3.41 37.26
C LYS A 518 15.89 3.14 35.80
N PRO A 519 14.61 3.25 35.41
CA PRO A 519 14.08 2.63 34.20
C PRO A 519 14.60 3.22 32.88
N GLY A 520 15.25 4.40 32.91
CA GLY A 520 15.88 4.99 31.72
C GLY A 520 17.35 4.57 31.47
N LEU A 521 17.95 3.74 32.33
CA LEU A 521 19.32 3.25 32.10
C LEU A 521 19.33 2.12 31.07
N ALA A 522 20.43 2.01 30.33
CA ALA A 522 20.66 0.87 29.44
C ALA A 522 20.74 -0.45 30.23
N ALA A 523 20.37 -1.55 29.57
CA ALA A 523 20.52 -2.89 30.11
C ALA A 523 21.98 -3.20 30.44
N THR A 524 22.17 -4.03 31.45
CA THR A 524 23.48 -4.58 31.85
C THR A 524 23.39 -6.10 31.91
N ASN A 525 24.51 -6.81 31.98
CA ASN A 525 24.49 -8.25 32.16
C ASN A 525 24.41 -8.61 33.65
N GLY A 526 23.60 -9.61 33.99
CA GLY A 526 23.44 -10.04 35.38
C GLY A 526 22.52 -11.25 35.50
N ASP A 527 22.28 -11.65 36.73
CA ASP A 527 21.33 -12.71 37.06
C ASP A 527 19.90 -12.15 37.02
N ASN A 528 19.08 -12.59 36.06
CA ASN A 528 17.67 -12.16 35.98
C ASN A 528 16.85 -13.04 36.94
N ILE A 529 15.94 -12.41 37.68
CA ILE A 529 15.11 -13.08 38.70
C ILE A 529 13.62 -12.74 38.56
N ARG A 530 13.24 -12.06 37.46
CA ARG A 530 11.93 -11.42 37.29
C ARG A 530 11.25 -11.80 35.98
N ASP A 531 11.99 -11.79 34.89
CA ASP A 531 11.43 -12.01 33.56
C ASP A 531 11.32 -13.50 33.24
N ASN A 532 10.24 -13.91 32.56
CA ASN A 532 10.11 -15.25 31.98
C ASN A 532 10.70 -15.33 30.55
N ILE A 533 11.63 -14.44 30.28
CA ILE A 533 12.45 -14.38 29.08
C ILE A 533 13.85 -13.88 29.47
N GLU A 534 14.87 -14.68 29.18
CA GLU A 534 16.27 -14.29 29.37
C GLU A 534 17.02 -14.39 28.05
N GLN A 535 17.88 -13.42 27.78
CA GLN A 535 18.69 -13.39 26.57
C GLN A 535 20.15 -13.08 26.90
N VAL A 536 21.05 -13.92 26.39
CA VAL A 536 22.49 -13.63 26.29
C VAL A 536 22.78 -13.20 24.86
N TYR A 537 23.30 -11.99 24.72
CA TYR A 537 23.64 -11.36 23.43
C TYR A 537 25.15 -11.18 23.33
N ILE A 538 25.77 -11.77 22.31
CA ILE A 538 27.22 -11.71 22.08
C ILE A 538 27.46 -11.04 20.73
N GLU A 539 27.63 -9.72 20.75
CA GLU A 539 27.82 -8.91 19.53
C GLU A 539 29.02 -9.38 18.71
N GLY A 540 30.18 -9.46 19.36
CA GLY A 540 31.39 -10.01 18.81
C GLY A 540 31.55 -11.47 19.19
N ALA A 541 30.67 -12.35 18.74
CA ALA A 541 30.96 -13.78 18.76
C ALA A 541 32.17 -14.05 17.85
N VAL A 542 33.08 -14.93 18.25
CA VAL A 542 34.23 -15.31 17.43
C VAL A 542 33.77 -16.41 16.48
N PRO A 543 33.76 -16.19 15.14
CA PRO A 543 33.37 -17.21 14.18
C PRO A 543 34.17 -18.50 14.40
N GLY A 544 33.52 -19.65 14.25
CA GLY A 544 34.12 -20.96 14.47
C GLY A 544 34.43 -21.32 15.93
N LYS A 545 34.30 -20.39 16.88
CA LYS A 545 34.42 -20.69 18.31
C LYS A 545 33.18 -21.43 18.81
N THR A 546 33.39 -22.49 19.59
CA THR A 546 32.31 -23.21 20.27
C THR A 546 31.91 -22.49 21.56
N TYR A 547 30.62 -22.21 21.70
CA TYR A 547 29.99 -21.69 22.90
C TYR A 547 29.11 -22.76 23.54
N THR A 548 29.18 -22.88 24.88
CA THR A 548 28.34 -23.79 25.66
C THR A 548 27.24 -22.99 26.34
N ILE A 549 26.01 -23.22 25.92
CA ILE A 549 24.80 -22.70 26.55
C ILE A 549 24.40 -23.64 27.67
N THR A 550 24.18 -23.11 28.87
CA THR A 550 23.72 -23.86 30.04
C THR A 550 22.40 -23.28 30.50
N VAL A 551 21.38 -24.13 30.62
CA VAL A 551 20.08 -23.79 31.20
C VAL A 551 19.93 -24.51 32.53
N THR A 552 19.68 -23.74 33.58
CA THR A 552 19.45 -24.22 34.94
C THR A 552 18.17 -23.60 35.50
N HIS A 553 17.85 -23.91 36.75
CA HIS A 553 16.84 -23.19 37.48
C HIS A 553 17.28 -22.98 38.93
N LYS A 554 16.69 -21.98 39.56
CA LYS A 554 16.79 -21.77 41.00
C LYS A 554 15.58 -22.36 41.71
N LYS A 555 15.68 -22.47 43.04
CA LYS A 555 14.58 -22.84 43.93
C LYS A 555 13.90 -24.17 43.52
N THR A 556 12.65 -24.34 43.95
CA THR A 556 11.83 -25.51 43.66
C THR A 556 10.89 -25.17 42.52
N LEU A 557 10.97 -25.91 41.42
CA LEU A 557 10.00 -25.88 40.35
C LEU A 557 8.68 -26.48 40.85
N SER A 558 7.57 -25.94 40.35
CA SER A 558 6.21 -26.43 40.65
C SER A 558 5.92 -27.86 40.13
N ALA A 559 6.83 -28.42 39.32
CA ALA A 559 7.11 -29.84 39.09
C ALA A 559 8.32 -29.94 38.14
N SER A 560 8.06 -29.59 36.89
CA SER A 560 9.01 -29.32 35.81
C SER A 560 8.51 -28.10 35.04
N GLN A 561 9.41 -27.34 34.42
CA GLN A 561 9.04 -26.19 33.59
C GLN A 561 9.37 -26.46 32.13
N ASP A 562 8.37 -26.35 31.26
CA ASP A 562 8.59 -26.31 29.82
C ASP A 562 9.18 -24.95 29.43
N TYR A 563 10.23 -24.95 28.62
CA TYR A 563 10.86 -23.73 28.13
C TYR A 563 11.28 -23.89 26.67
N SER A 564 11.44 -22.76 26.01
CA SER A 564 11.88 -22.68 24.61
C SER A 564 13.26 -22.07 24.58
N LEU A 565 14.22 -22.72 23.91
CA LEU A 565 15.53 -22.17 23.60
C LEU A 565 15.55 -21.73 22.13
N ILE A 566 15.84 -20.46 21.90
CA ILE A 566 15.99 -19.84 20.57
C ILE A 566 17.42 -19.33 20.46
N VAL A 567 18.18 -19.84 19.48
CA VAL A 567 19.55 -19.41 19.20
C VAL A 567 19.68 -18.97 17.75
N THR A 568 20.24 -17.79 17.51
CA THR A 568 20.60 -17.27 16.18
C THR A 568 22.07 -16.86 16.14
N GLY A 569 22.67 -16.77 14.96
CA GLY A 569 24.13 -16.56 14.81
C GLY A 569 24.97 -17.81 15.09
N ALA A 570 24.35 -18.99 15.09
CA ALA A 570 24.99 -20.28 15.27
C ALA A 570 25.23 -21.00 13.92
N GLY A 571 25.72 -22.25 13.97
CA GLY A 571 25.91 -23.11 12.80
C GLY A 571 27.18 -22.85 12.00
N GLY A 572 28.20 -22.24 12.61
CA GLY A 572 29.53 -22.13 12.00
C GLY A 572 30.32 -23.43 12.05
N ASN A 573 31.49 -23.43 11.41
CA ASN A 573 32.47 -24.51 11.49
C ASN A 573 33.69 -24.07 12.30
N ALA A 574 34.24 -24.98 13.10
CA ALA A 574 35.43 -24.68 13.87
C ALA A 574 36.66 -24.63 12.96
N TYR A 575 37.42 -23.54 13.03
CA TYR A 575 38.67 -23.42 12.29
C TYR A 575 39.69 -24.47 12.72
N CYS A 576 40.48 -24.92 11.77
CA CYS A 576 41.60 -25.82 12.00
C CYS A 576 42.63 -25.23 12.98
N ALA A 577 43.32 -26.09 13.72
CA ALA A 577 44.44 -25.68 14.56
C ALA A 577 45.66 -25.30 13.70
N SER A 578 46.40 -24.26 14.11
CA SER A 578 47.67 -23.85 13.51
C SER A 578 48.64 -23.39 14.58
N ALA A 579 49.76 -24.10 14.74
CA ALA A 579 50.81 -23.72 15.68
C ALA A 579 52.15 -24.40 15.36
N PRO A 580 53.30 -23.74 15.60
CA PRO A 580 54.59 -24.40 15.52
C PRO A 580 54.80 -25.39 16.67
N LEU A 581 55.71 -26.35 16.46
CA LEU A 581 56.18 -27.29 17.49
C LEU A 581 57.07 -26.61 18.54
N SER A 582 57.59 -25.41 18.25
CA SER A 582 58.45 -24.65 19.15
C SER A 582 58.20 -23.15 19.00
N SER A 583 58.19 -22.43 20.12
CA SER A 583 58.11 -20.96 20.18
C SER A 583 59.49 -20.29 20.05
N ALA A 584 60.51 -20.98 19.56
CA ALA A 584 61.85 -20.43 19.44
C ALA A 584 61.96 -19.46 18.26
N ASP A 585 62.92 -18.54 18.39
CA ASP A 585 63.58 -17.79 17.32
C ASP A 585 62.73 -16.72 16.59
N SER A 586 61.57 -17.02 15.98
CA SER A 586 60.85 -16.08 15.11
C SER A 586 59.52 -15.57 15.67
N ARG A 587 59.21 -14.29 15.43
CA ARG A 587 57.96 -13.63 15.89
C ARG A 587 57.45 -12.57 14.93
N ILE A 588 56.18 -12.20 15.09
CA ILE A 588 55.57 -11.03 14.46
C ILE A 588 55.68 -9.84 15.45
N ASN A 589 56.43 -8.81 15.07
CA ASN A 589 56.59 -7.59 15.87
C ASN A 589 55.40 -6.64 15.74
N ASN A 590 54.79 -6.56 14.56
CA ASN A 590 53.67 -5.66 14.31
C ASN A 590 52.80 -6.16 13.16
N PHE A 591 51.49 -6.02 13.30
CA PHE A 591 50.48 -6.26 12.27
C PHE A 591 49.59 -5.03 12.13
N THR A 592 49.44 -4.51 10.91
CA THR A 592 48.52 -3.41 10.60
C THR A 592 47.62 -3.75 9.44
N LEU A 593 46.32 -3.51 9.61
CA LEU A 593 45.32 -3.60 8.55
C LEU A 593 44.11 -2.75 8.93
N SER A 594 43.68 -1.86 8.04
CA SER A 594 42.55 -0.95 8.27
C SER A 594 42.68 -0.17 9.60
N ASN A 595 41.80 -0.41 10.57
CA ASN A 595 41.75 0.22 11.88
C ASN A 595 42.66 -0.44 12.94
N ILE A 596 43.36 -1.54 12.62
CA ILE A 596 44.21 -2.28 13.54
C ILE A 596 45.69 -1.90 13.36
N ASN A 597 46.37 -1.68 14.48
CA ASN A 597 47.82 -1.58 14.61
C ASN A 597 48.27 -2.33 15.88
N ASN A 598 48.49 -3.64 15.76
CA ASN A 598 48.79 -4.52 16.89
C ASN A 598 50.30 -4.72 17.03
N THR A 599 50.84 -4.45 18.22
CA THR A 599 52.25 -4.71 18.56
C THR A 599 52.28 -5.71 19.73
N PRO A 600 52.45 -7.02 19.45
CA PRO A 600 52.54 -8.05 20.48
C PRO A 600 53.61 -7.76 21.53
N GLY A 601 53.37 -8.20 22.78
CA GLY A 601 54.34 -8.09 23.87
C GLY A 601 55.69 -8.75 23.56
N PRO A 602 56.77 -8.43 24.29
CA PRO A 602 58.10 -9.02 24.07
C PRO A 602 58.10 -10.55 24.30
N GLY A 603 58.98 -11.27 23.60
CA GLY A 603 59.06 -12.75 23.64
C GLY A 603 58.42 -13.44 22.43
N CYS A 604 58.68 -14.74 22.26
CA CYS A 604 58.14 -15.54 21.15
C CYS A 604 57.09 -16.51 21.69
N THR A 605 56.00 -16.67 20.94
CA THR A 605 54.85 -17.51 21.28
C THR A 605 54.54 -18.42 20.09
N THR A 606 53.86 -19.54 20.35
CA THR A 606 53.43 -20.44 19.26
C THR A 606 52.14 -19.95 18.60
N TYR A 607 51.18 -19.54 19.41
CA TYR A 607 49.86 -19.09 18.97
C TYR A 607 49.38 -17.91 19.82
N SER A 608 48.88 -16.87 19.17
CA SER A 608 48.33 -15.68 19.81
C SER A 608 46.91 -15.42 19.30
N ASP A 609 45.92 -15.50 20.20
CA ASP A 609 44.52 -15.17 19.89
C ASP A 609 44.27 -13.66 20.08
N TYR A 610 44.12 -12.94 18.98
CA TYR A 610 43.77 -11.52 18.96
C TYR A 610 42.35 -11.28 18.43
N THR A 611 41.45 -12.27 18.50
CA THR A 611 40.06 -12.13 18.03
C THR A 611 39.22 -11.12 18.83
N SER A 612 39.73 -10.66 19.99
CA SER A 612 39.20 -9.49 20.70
C SER A 612 39.42 -8.16 19.97
N GLN A 613 40.39 -8.11 19.04
CA GLN A 613 40.61 -6.99 18.13
C GLN A 613 39.86 -7.26 16.81
N THR A 614 39.00 -6.32 16.40
CA THR A 614 38.16 -6.47 15.20
C THR A 614 38.60 -5.52 14.08
N ILE A 615 39.03 -6.10 12.96
CA ILE A 615 39.37 -5.41 11.72
C ILE A 615 38.07 -5.05 11.00
N GLN A 616 37.89 -3.79 10.62
CA GLN A 616 36.71 -3.30 9.90
C GLN A 616 37.04 -3.12 8.43
N LEU A 617 36.30 -3.81 7.55
CA LEU A 617 36.55 -3.85 6.11
C LEU A 617 35.27 -3.57 5.32
N GLU A 618 35.35 -2.75 4.28
CA GLU A 618 34.24 -2.46 3.36
C GLU A 618 34.29 -3.42 2.16
N PRO A 619 33.14 -3.95 1.69
CA PRO A 619 33.06 -4.77 0.48
C PRO A 619 33.72 -4.11 -0.73
N GLY A 620 34.52 -4.87 -1.49
CA GLY A 620 35.18 -4.40 -2.71
C GLY A 620 36.39 -3.49 -2.50
N LYS A 621 36.62 -2.97 -1.29
CA LYS A 621 37.65 -1.96 -1.02
C LYS A 621 39.03 -2.59 -0.83
N SER A 622 40.08 -1.91 -1.30
CA SER A 622 41.46 -2.29 -1.05
C SER A 622 42.05 -1.57 0.17
N TYR A 623 42.75 -2.29 1.03
CA TYR A 623 43.38 -1.78 2.24
C TYR A 623 44.89 -2.08 2.25
N PRO A 624 45.74 -1.15 2.71
CA PRO A 624 47.14 -1.44 2.95
C PRO A 624 47.30 -2.38 4.15
N LEU A 625 48.11 -3.43 3.97
CA LEU A 625 48.54 -4.39 4.96
C LEU A 625 50.04 -4.18 5.22
N SER A 626 50.46 -4.09 6.48
CA SER A 626 51.88 -4.13 6.86
C SER A 626 52.15 -5.14 7.98
N LEU A 627 53.23 -5.89 7.82
CA LEU A 627 53.79 -6.80 8.82
C LEU A 627 55.20 -6.34 9.14
N THR A 628 55.59 -6.35 10.41
CA THR A 628 57.01 -6.34 10.79
C THR A 628 57.33 -7.64 11.50
N LEU A 629 58.30 -8.37 11.00
CA LEU A 629 58.77 -9.65 11.54
C LEU A 629 60.03 -9.42 12.36
N GLY A 630 60.26 -10.23 13.39
CA GLY A 630 61.38 -10.10 14.32
C GLY A 630 61.94 -11.45 14.76
N THR A 631 62.72 -11.40 15.83
CA THR A 631 63.31 -12.59 16.47
C THR A 631 63.37 -12.43 17.99
N CYS A 632 63.34 -13.55 18.72
CA CYS A 632 63.59 -13.61 20.17
C CYS A 632 64.80 -14.48 20.54
N GLY A 633 65.53 -14.95 19.54
CA GLY A 633 66.60 -15.93 19.71
C GLY A 633 67.59 -15.85 18.57
N ASN A 634 67.88 -17.01 17.97
CA ASN A 634 68.70 -17.07 16.78
C ASN A 634 67.93 -16.55 15.57
N ASN A 635 68.69 -16.13 14.57
CA ASN A 635 68.14 -15.47 13.41
C ASN A 635 68.18 -16.40 12.20
N PHE A 636 67.01 -16.71 11.66
CA PHE A 636 66.81 -17.55 10.48
C PHE A 636 65.89 -16.87 9.47
N ASP A 637 65.96 -17.34 8.22
CA ASP A 637 65.01 -16.97 7.19
C ASP A 637 63.60 -17.41 7.59
N LYS A 638 62.65 -16.50 7.43
CA LYS A 638 61.23 -16.72 7.70
C LYS A 638 60.34 -16.08 6.66
N ILE A 639 59.19 -16.69 6.46
CA ILE A 639 58.15 -16.21 5.55
C ILE A 639 56.84 -16.13 6.34
N ALA A 640 56.06 -15.09 6.09
CA ALA A 640 54.70 -14.94 6.60
C ALA A 640 53.67 -15.09 5.48
N LYS A 641 52.58 -15.80 5.76
CA LYS A 641 51.35 -15.79 4.96
C LYS A 641 50.19 -15.23 5.76
N VAL A 642 49.27 -14.58 5.06
CA VAL A 642 48.02 -14.07 5.64
C VAL A 642 46.85 -14.67 4.90
N PHE A 643 45.90 -15.21 5.65
CA PHE A 643 44.70 -15.87 5.17
C PHE A 643 43.46 -15.14 5.72
N ALA A 644 42.39 -15.03 4.94
CA ALA A 644 41.11 -14.50 5.40
C ALA A 644 39.99 -15.35 4.81
N ASP A 645 39.14 -15.86 5.71
CA ASP A 645 37.95 -16.63 5.35
C ASP A 645 36.88 -15.65 4.84
N TRP A 646 36.81 -15.41 3.53
CA TRP A 646 35.95 -14.35 3.02
C TRP A 646 34.47 -14.75 2.99
N ASN A 647 34.21 -16.05 2.85
CA ASN A 647 32.86 -16.59 2.71
C ASN A 647 32.23 -16.98 4.06
N GLY A 648 33.02 -17.04 5.13
CA GLY A 648 32.62 -17.36 6.50
C GLY A 648 32.29 -18.83 6.72
N ASP A 649 32.86 -19.75 5.93
CA ASP A 649 32.56 -21.18 6.02
C ASP A 649 33.42 -21.97 7.01
N GLY A 650 34.40 -21.31 7.64
CA GLY A 650 35.23 -21.87 8.69
C GLY A 650 36.49 -22.59 8.23
N ASP A 651 36.87 -22.46 6.95
CA ASP A 651 38.19 -22.86 6.45
C ASP A 651 38.92 -21.71 5.72
N PHE A 652 40.03 -22.04 5.06
CA PHE A 652 40.91 -21.07 4.37
C PHE A 652 41.36 -21.62 3.00
N ASP A 653 40.66 -22.63 2.48
CA ASP A 653 41.08 -23.42 1.32
C ASP A 653 40.52 -22.85 0.00
N ASP A 654 39.66 -21.83 0.08
CA ASP A 654 39.00 -21.25 -1.08
C ASP A 654 39.88 -20.30 -1.90
N ALA A 655 39.48 -20.14 -3.16
CA ALA A 655 40.16 -19.22 -4.08
C ALA A 655 40.05 -17.77 -3.60
N GLY A 656 41.18 -17.14 -3.32
CA GLY A 656 41.27 -15.75 -2.88
C GLY A 656 41.42 -15.56 -1.36
N GLU A 657 41.44 -16.65 -0.60
CA GLU A 657 41.57 -16.59 0.87
C GLU A 657 43.02 -16.51 1.34
N LEU A 658 43.99 -16.99 0.57
CA LEU A 658 45.38 -16.59 0.72
C LEU A 658 45.57 -15.16 0.17
N ILE A 659 45.62 -14.18 1.07
CA ILE A 659 45.56 -12.75 0.71
C ILE A 659 46.95 -12.07 0.69
N ALA A 660 47.97 -12.67 1.31
CA ALA A 660 49.34 -12.17 1.24
C ALA A 660 50.39 -13.27 1.49
N THR A 661 51.56 -13.16 0.84
CA THR A 661 52.74 -14.00 1.09
C THR A 661 53.99 -13.12 1.02
N SER A 662 54.79 -13.09 2.09
CA SER A 662 56.05 -12.35 2.09
C SER A 662 57.14 -13.09 1.30
N GLY A 663 58.19 -12.37 0.89
CA GLY A 663 59.48 -13.01 0.60
C GLY A 663 60.14 -13.54 1.88
N ALA A 664 61.27 -14.24 1.74
CA ALA A 664 62.09 -14.65 2.89
C ALA A 664 62.75 -13.43 3.54
N ILE A 665 62.68 -13.35 4.88
CA ILE A 665 63.22 -12.24 5.68
C ILE A 665 64.24 -12.79 6.69
N ALA A 666 65.51 -12.47 6.49
CA ALA A 666 66.65 -13.06 7.23
C ALA A 666 66.99 -12.37 8.57
N ALA A 667 66.12 -11.50 9.12
CA ALA A 667 66.38 -10.68 10.31
C ALA A 667 65.07 -10.09 10.88
N THR A 668 65.12 -8.86 11.40
CA THR A 668 63.94 -8.02 11.54
C THR A 668 63.69 -7.31 10.21
N GLY A 669 62.46 -7.32 9.72
CA GLY A 669 62.10 -6.69 8.45
C GLY A 669 60.61 -6.48 8.30
N SER A 670 60.22 -5.63 7.36
CA SER A 670 58.81 -5.31 7.10
C SER A 670 58.36 -5.79 5.73
N TYR A 671 57.10 -6.21 5.65
CA TYR A 671 56.42 -6.59 4.43
C TYR A 671 55.16 -5.76 4.28
N ASN A 672 54.93 -5.21 3.08
CA ASN A 672 53.75 -4.41 2.77
C ASN A 672 53.03 -5.00 1.57
N ALA A 673 51.69 -4.99 1.60
CA ALA A 673 50.84 -5.39 0.50
C ALA A 673 49.55 -4.55 0.48
N ASN A 674 48.77 -4.67 -0.59
CA ASN A 674 47.39 -4.19 -0.62
C ASN A 674 46.47 -5.41 -0.73
N ILE A 675 45.49 -5.51 0.16
CA ILE A 675 44.49 -6.60 0.15
C ILE A 675 43.17 -6.02 -0.33
N THR A 676 42.45 -6.74 -1.21
CA THR A 676 41.14 -6.30 -1.72
C THR A 676 40.07 -7.21 -1.16
N VAL A 677 39.09 -6.61 -0.49
CA VAL A 677 37.95 -7.33 0.09
C VAL A 677 37.01 -7.75 -1.04
N PRO A 678 36.51 -8.99 -1.10
CA PRO A 678 35.52 -9.37 -2.11
C PRO A 678 34.25 -8.53 -2.01
N ALA A 679 33.64 -8.17 -3.14
CA ALA A 679 32.42 -7.35 -3.15
C ALA A 679 31.17 -8.09 -2.63
N GLY A 680 31.19 -9.42 -2.62
CA GLY A 680 30.07 -10.27 -2.21
C GLY A 680 29.97 -10.56 -0.71
N VAL A 681 30.88 -10.02 0.11
CA VAL A 681 30.82 -10.23 1.57
C VAL A 681 29.57 -9.55 2.15
N THR A 682 28.97 -10.17 3.17
CA THR A 682 27.72 -9.66 3.77
C THR A 682 28.03 -8.67 4.89
N ILE A 683 27.52 -7.45 4.77
CA ILE A 683 27.69 -6.39 5.78
C ILE A 683 27.07 -6.84 7.12
N GLY A 684 27.79 -6.58 8.21
CA GLY A 684 27.41 -6.98 9.57
C GLY A 684 27.90 -8.37 9.96
N ASN A 685 28.40 -9.18 9.02
CA ASN A 685 29.01 -10.46 9.33
C ASN A 685 30.44 -10.32 9.83
N TYR A 686 30.84 -11.27 10.66
CA TYR A 686 32.18 -11.50 11.16
C TYR A 686 32.81 -12.72 10.48
N THR A 687 34.13 -12.66 10.31
CA THR A 687 34.95 -13.81 9.89
C THR A 687 36.32 -13.79 10.60
N LEU A 688 37.19 -14.75 10.29
CA LEU A 688 38.54 -14.87 10.83
C LEU A 688 39.61 -14.51 9.79
N LEU A 689 40.65 -13.82 10.25
CA LEU A 689 41.90 -13.60 9.52
C LEU A 689 43.05 -14.22 10.30
N ARG A 690 43.89 -15.00 9.63
CA ARG A 690 45.02 -15.72 10.21
C ARG A 690 46.34 -15.29 9.59
N VAL A 691 47.34 -15.04 10.42
CA VAL A 691 48.73 -14.80 10.01
C VAL A 691 49.58 -15.98 10.47
N VAL A 692 50.24 -16.66 9.53
CA VAL A 692 51.17 -17.77 9.82
C VAL A 692 52.58 -17.37 9.43
N LEU A 693 53.45 -17.24 10.43
CA LEU A 693 54.88 -17.03 10.29
C LEU A 693 55.60 -18.36 10.51
N SER A 694 56.46 -18.76 9.57
CA SER A 694 57.27 -19.99 9.68
C SER A 694 58.73 -19.73 9.32
N GLU A 695 59.64 -20.37 10.04
CA GLU A 695 61.08 -20.40 9.71
C GLU A 695 61.32 -21.34 8.52
N THR A 696 61.30 -20.77 7.33
CA THR A 696 61.45 -21.47 6.05
C THR A 696 61.87 -20.48 4.97
N ASN A 697 62.51 -20.99 3.93
CA ASN A 697 62.74 -20.30 2.67
C ASN A 697 61.77 -20.77 1.56
N ASP A 698 60.92 -21.75 1.86
CA ASP A 698 59.91 -22.29 0.95
C ASP A 698 58.51 -21.88 1.41
N ALA A 699 57.88 -20.95 0.68
CA ALA A 699 56.53 -20.49 1.00
C ALA A 699 55.47 -21.60 0.85
N THR A 700 55.73 -22.66 0.08
CA THR A 700 54.75 -23.75 -0.15
C THR A 700 54.51 -24.58 1.10
N THR A 701 55.45 -24.59 2.05
CA THR A 701 55.32 -25.32 3.32
C THR A 701 54.45 -24.59 4.34
N ILE A 702 54.05 -23.34 4.07
CA ILE A 702 53.20 -22.55 4.96
C ILE A 702 51.74 -22.73 4.54
N LEU A 703 51.01 -23.45 5.38
CA LEU A 703 49.58 -23.71 5.27
C LEU A 703 48.84 -22.95 6.39
N PRO A 704 47.54 -22.64 6.22
CA PRO A 704 46.73 -22.02 7.26
C PRO A 704 46.42 -22.96 8.43
N CYS A 705 46.64 -24.27 8.23
CA CYS A 705 46.31 -25.34 9.15
C CYS A 705 47.52 -26.25 9.39
N GLY A 706 47.58 -26.87 10.58
CA GLY A 706 48.55 -27.92 10.93
C GLY A 706 49.71 -27.42 11.79
N THR A 707 50.79 -28.19 11.82
CA THR A 707 51.98 -27.90 12.61
C THR A 707 53.20 -27.67 11.73
N TYR A 708 54.10 -26.81 12.20
CA TYR A 708 55.37 -26.49 11.52
C TYR A 708 56.50 -26.35 12.56
N ALA A 709 57.76 -26.25 12.14
CA ALA A 709 58.87 -26.39 13.07
C ALA A 709 58.96 -25.25 14.11
N LYS A 710 59.05 -24.00 13.64
CA LYS A 710 59.23 -22.79 14.45
C LYS A 710 58.57 -21.59 13.77
N GLY A 711 58.15 -20.60 14.58
CA GLY A 711 57.49 -19.38 14.12
C GLY A 711 56.35 -18.98 15.04
N GLU A 712 55.27 -18.44 14.48
CA GLU A 712 54.11 -17.95 15.23
C GLU A 712 52.84 -17.96 14.37
N THR A 713 51.68 -18.29 14.95
CA THR A 713 50.36 -18.06 14.34
C THR A 713 49.60 -16.97 15.13
N GLN A 714 48.95 -16.04 14.43
CA GLN A 714 48.08 -15.03 15.03
C GLN A 714 46.71 -15.01 14.35
N ASP A 715 45.63 -14.98 15.14
CA ASP A 715 44.26 -14.90 14.64
C ASP A 715 43.58 -13.60 15.04
N TYR A 716 42.84 -13.00 14.11
CA TYR A 716 42.11 -11.74 14.26
C TYR A 716 40.68 -11.91 13.78
N ARG A 717 39.74 -11.17 14.37
CA ARG A 717 38.37 -11.11 13.87
C ARG A 717 38.24 -10.00 12.84
N VAL A 718 37.47 -10.25 11.79
CA VAL A 718 37.10 -9.27 10.76
C VAL A 718 35.60 -8.99 10.88
N LEU A 719 35.18 -7.74 10.67
CA LEU A 719 33.78 -7.30 10.53
C LEU A 719 33.64 -6.57 9.20
N PHE A 720 32.64 -6.97 8.41
CA PHE A 720 32.28 -6.25 7.19
C PHE A 720 31.35 -5.08 7.51
N VAL A 721 31.77 -3.86 7.20
CA VAL A 721 31.03 -2.63 7.53
C VAL A 721 30.37 -2.02 6.28
N GLN A 722 29.30 -1.24 6.50
CA GLN A 722 28.59 -0.55 5.43
C GLN A 722 29.54 0.41 4.69
N PRO A 723 29.59 0.39 3.34
CA PRO A 723 30.38 1.32 2.55
C PRO A 723 30.04 2.80 2.84
N ALA A 724 31.02 3.68 2.63
CA ALA A 724 30.81 5.12 2.71
C ALA A 724 29.91 5.65 1.58
N ILE A 725 30.11 5.15 0.37
CA ILE A 725 29.43 5.54 -0.86
C ILE A 725 28.76 4.28 -1.44
N ASP A 726 27.44 4.30 -1.57
CA ASP A 726 26.66 3.18 -2.12
C ASP A 726 25.30 3.73 -2.61
N ALA A 727 25.10 3.73 -3.94
CA ALA A 727 24.03 4.42 -4.63
C ALA A 727 23.18 3.45 -5.45
N GLY A 728 22.03 3.04 -4.92
CA GLY A 728 21.16 2.10 -5.62
C GLY A 728 19.98 2.75 -6.34
N ILE A 729 19.37 1.99 -7.26
CA ILE A 729 18.12 2.34 -7.93
C ILE A 729 17.01 1.45 -7.38
N THR A 730 15.97 2.05 -6.81
CA THR A 730 14.84 1.30 -6.23
C THR A 730 13.69 1.12 -7.21
N ALA A 731 13.54 2.00 -8.19
CA ALA A 731 12.54 1.90 -9.23
C ALA A 731 12.90 2.71 -10.47
N VAL A 732 12.35 2.31 -11.62
CA VAL A 732 12.32 3.11 -12.83
C VAL A 732 10.94 2.97 -13.47
N ASN A 733 10.33 4.07 -13.90
CA ASN A 733 8.98 4.09 -14.45
C ASN A 733 8.91 4.95 -15.71
N GLY A 734 8.17 4.47 -16.71
CA GLY A 734 7.79 5.25 -17.88
C GLY A 734 6.32 5.65 -17.80
N SER A 735 6.01 6.90 -18.16
CA SER A 735 4.63 7.40 -18.25
C SER A 735 4.36 7.97 -19.63
N THR A 736 3.48 7.30 -20.37
CA THR A 736 2.85 7.85 -21.57
C THR A 736 1.76 8.84 -21.14
N ALA A 737 1.63 9.96 -21.85
CA ALA A 737 0.50 10.87 -21.68
C ALA A 737 -0.83 10.07 -21.71
N ALA A 738 -1.66 10.20 -20.68
CA ALA A 738 -2.90 9.44 -20.59
C ALA A 738 -3.80 9.76 -21.79
N GLY A 739 -4.34 8.72 -22.44
CA GLY A 739 -5.12 8.84 -23.69
C GLY A 739 -4.29 8.85 -24.98
N ALA A 740 -2.95 8.90 -24.89
CA ALA A 740 -2.07 8.72 -26.05
C ALA A 740 -1.58 7.27 -26.14
N CYS A 741 -1.82 6.63 -27.28
CA CYS A 741 -1.32 5.28 -27.56
C CYS A 741 -0.08 5.27 -28.46
N ALA A 742 0.48 6.45 -28.69
CA ALA A 742 1.78 6.68 -29.28
C ALA A 742 2.26 8.07 -28.86
N GLY A 743 3.56 8.28 -28.74
CA GLY A 743 4.14 9.60 -28.56
C GLY A 743 5.19 9.70 -27.45
N LYS A 744 5.51 10.94 -27.08
CA LYS A 744 6.54 11.25 -26.07
C LYS A 744 6.15 10.68 -24.71
N THR A 745 7.04 9.89 -24.14
CA THR A 745 6.92 9.21 -22.86
C THR A 745 8.02 9.71 -21.94
N SER A 746 7.63 10.20 -20.76
CA SER A 746 8.57 10.65 -19.72
C SER A 746 9.05 9.48 -18.87
N LEU A 747 10.31 9.55 -18.41
CA LEU A 747 10.93 8.51 -17.60
C LEU A 747 11.31 9.06 -16.22
N THR A 748 11.01 8.33 -15.15
CA THR A 748 11.35 8.70 -13.77
C THR A 748 12.12 7.58 -13.09
N VAL A 749 13.16 7.93 -12.35
CA VAL A 749 14.07 7.02 -11.63
C VAL A 749 14.03 7.34 -10.15
N SER A 750 13.92 6.32 -9.31
CA SER A 750 14.02 6.43 -7.85
C SER A 750 15.40 5.96 -7.39
N ILE A 751 16.16 6.85 -6.76
CA ILE A 751 17.56 6.69 -6.36
C ILE A 751 17.64 6.62 -4.84
N ARG A 752 18.30 5.62 -4.26
CA ARG A 752 18.48 5.45 -2.82
C ARG A 752 19.96 5.45 -2.44
N ASN A 753 20.29 6.14 -1.36
CA ASN A 753 21.61 6.12 -0.76
C ASN A 753 21.68 5.04 0.32
N TYR A 754 22.38 3.94 0.05
CA TYR A 754 22.64 2.86 1.00
C TYR A 754 23.92 3.11 1.82
N GLY A 755 24.76 4.05 1.39
CA GLY A 755 26.01 4.41 2.05
C GLY A 755 25.82 5.18 3.36
N THR A 756 26.92 5.33 4.09
CA THR A 756 26.96 6.13 5.32
C THR A 756 27.19 7.63 5.08
N SER A 757 27.70 8.02 3.90
CA SER A 757 27.91 9.41 3.50
C SER A 757 26.79 9.93 2.60
N ALA A 758 26.49 11.22 2.64
CA ALA A 758 25.51 11.83 1.74
C ALA A 758 26.01 11.81 0.28
N LEU A 759 25.11 11.53 -0.66
CA LEU A 759 25.39 11.55 -2.09
C LEU A 759 24.95 12.87 -2.69
N THR A 760 25.86 13.51 -3.44
CA THR A 760 25.57 14.70 -4.24
C THR A 760 26.13 14.43 -5.64
N SER A 761 25.34 14.65 -6.69
CA SER A 761 25.72 14.30 -8.08
C SER A 761 25.77 12.80 -8.36
N VAL A 762 24.61 12.19 -8.60
CA VAL A 762 24.48 10.78 -8.98
C VAL A 762 24.35 10.67 -10.51
N PRO A 763 25.37 10.17 -11.24
CA PRO A 763 25.27 9.91 -12.67
C PRO A 763 24.31 8.74 -12.92
N LEU A 764 23.44 8.88 -13.91
CA LEU A 764 22.42 7.91 -14.30
C LEU A 764 22.58 7.54 -15.77
N THR A 765 22.54 6.25 -16.05
CA THR A 765 22.40 5.72 -17.41
C THR A 765 21.07 5.00 -17.53
N LEU A 766 20.22 5.43 -18.46
CA LEU A 766 18.97 4.76 -18.79
C LEU A 766 19.02 4.13 -20.16
N THR A 767 18.50 2.91 -20.29
CA THR A 767 18.30 2.23 -21.56
C THR A 767 16.84 1.86 -21.73
N VAL A 768 16.25 2.21 -22.88
CA VAL A 768 14.92 1.78 -23.30
C VAL A 768 15.08 0.84 -24.48
N THR A 769 14.65 -0.40 -24.30
CA THR A 769 14.72 -1.45 -25.32
C THR A 769 13.31 -1.75 -25.82
N ASP A 770 13.08 -1.63 -27.13
CA ASP A 770 11.80 -2.02 -27.74
C ASP A 770 11.69 -3.54 -27.97
N ALA A 771 10.51 -4.00 -28.39
CA ALA A 771 10.26 -5.41 -28.68
C ALA A 771 11.10 -5.99 -29.85
N ALA A 772 11.71 -5.14 -30.68
CA ALA A 772 12.63 -5.53 -31.74
C ALA A 772 14.10 -5.50 -31.28
N ASN A 773 14.34 -5.32 -29.97
CA ASN A 773 15.64 -5.18 -29.32
C ASN A 773 16.45 -3.94 -29.75
N ASN A 774 15.80 -2.90 -30.29
CA ASN A 774 16.48 -1.62 -30.50
C ASN A 774 16.61 -0.90 -29.16
N VAL A 775 17.83 -0.47 -28.84
CA VAL A 775 18.16 0.19 -27.56
C VAL A 775 18.36 1.68 -27.76
N THR A 776 17.63 2.49 -26.99
CA THR A 776 17.87 3.94 -26.86
C THR A 776 18.48 4.22 -25.49
N THR A 777 19.61 4.95 -25.45
CA THR A 777 20.33 5.24 -24.21
C THR A 777 20.30 6.73 -23.88
N PHE A 778 20.05 7.05 -22.62
CA PHE A 778 20.11 8.40 -22.04
C PHE A 778 21.13 8.44 -20.91
N ASN A 779 21.92 9.51 -20.84
CA ASN A 779 22.81 9.76 -19.72
C ASN A 779 22.45 11.12 -19.11
N GLU A 780 22.08 11.12 -17.83
CA GLU A 780 21.71 12.32 -17.07
C GLU A 780 22.32 12.25 -15.67
N THR A 781 22.39 13.37 -14.96
CA THR A 781 22.96 13.42 -13.60
C THR A 781 21.96 14.05 -12.65
N PHE A 782 21.60 13.34 -11.59
CA PHE A 782 20.85 13.91 -10.48
C PHE A 782 21.78 14.75 -9.61
N THR A 783 21.58 16.06 -9.56
CA THR A 783 22.45 17.00 -8.82
C THR A 783 21.93 17.33 -7.40
N GLY A 784 20.84 16.71 -6.96
CA GLY A 784 20.33 16.93 -5.60
C GLY A 784 21.16 16.20 -4.54
N ASN A 785 20.84 16.47 -3.27
CA ASN A 785 21.48 15.82 -2.12
C ASN A 785 20.60 14.68 -1.59
N ILE A 786 21.17 13.48 -1.48
CA ILE A 786 20.54 12.30 -0.89
C ILE A 786 21.29 11.94 0.39
N ALA A 787 20.71 12.25 1.56
CA ALA A 787 21.28 11.86 2.85
C ALA A 787 21.42 10.33 2.99
N ALA A 788 22.30 9.86 3.87
CA ALA A 788 22.46 8.44 4.16
C ALA A 788 21.10 7.79 4.50
N GLY A 789 20.75 6.69 3.83
CA GLY A 789 19.47 6.00 3.99
C GLY A 789 18.26 6.63 3.27
N ALA A 790 18.39 7.82 2.69
CA ALA A 790 17.30 8.53 2.03
C ALA A 790 17.11 8.10 0.55
N GLN A 791 15.97 8.47 -0.02
CA GLN A 791 15.62 8.24 -1.43
C GLN A 791 15.22 9.56 -2.11
N ALA A 792 15.50 9.70 -3.40
CA ALA A 792 15.06 10.80 -4.25
C ALA A 792 14.50 10.29 -5.59
N ASP A 793 13.47 10.95 -6.12
CA ASP A 793 12.93 10.66 -7.45
C ASP A 793 13.40 11.72 -8.45
N TYR A 794 13.80 11.27 -9.65
CA TYR A 794 14.31 12.10 -10.72
C TYR A 794 13.62 11.77 -12.06
N THR A 795 12.85 12.72 -12.58
CA THR A 795 12.28 12.63 -13.93
C THR A 795 13.28 13.17 -14.94
N LEU A 796 13.62 12.35 -15.93
CA LEU A 796 14.56 12.69 -16.98
C LEU A 796 14.05 13.83 -17.84
N THR A 797 14.98 14.64 -18.34
CA THR A 797 14.69 15.68 -19.34
C THR A 797 14.44 15.09 -20.72
N ASN A 798 15.06 13.95 -21.04
CA ASN A 798 14.80 13.23 -22.28
C ASN A 798 13.49 12.43 -22.22
N THR A 799 12.87 12.26 -23.40
CA THR A 799 11.65 11.45 -23.57
C THR A 799 11.87 10.40 -24.65
N VAL A 800 11.15 9.28 -24.58
CA VAL A 800 11.15 8.26 -25.63
C VAL A 800 9.85 8.30 -26.42
N ILE A 801 9.91 8.04 -27.73
CA ILE A 801 8.70 7.92 -28.56
C ILE A 801 8.23 6.47 -28.53
N THR A 802 7.00 6.26 -28.08
CA THR A 802 6.37 4.95 -28.06
C THR A 802 5.35 4.79 -29.19
N ALA A 803 5.08 3.55 -29.57
CA ALA A 803 4.14 3.15 -30.63
C ALA A 803 2.97 2.33 -30.06
N PRO A 804 1.80 2.32 -30.72
CA PRO A 804 0.64 1.57 -30.26
C PRO A 804 0.92 0.07 -30.26
N GLY A 805 0.52 -0.62 -29.18
CA GLY A 805 0.81 -2.04 -28.99
C GLY A 805 2.28 -2.35 -28.68
N GLY A 806 3.14 -1.33 -28.53
CA GLY A 806 4.56 -1.51 -28.23
C GLY A 806 4.80 -1.92 -26.78
N SER A 807 5.80 -2.77 -26.57
CA SER A 807 6.33 -3.13 -25.25
C SER A 807 7.78 -2.66 -25.17
N TYR A 808 8.12 -2.01 -24.07
CA TYR A 808 9.43 -1.40 -23.85
C TYR A 808 9.98 -1.82 -22.49
N THR A 809 11.21 -2.34 -22.45
CA THR A 809 11.93 -2.56 -21.20
C THR A 809 12.77 -1.33 -20.90
N ILE A 810 12.58 -0.74 -19.73
CA ILE A 810 13.31 0.42 -19.25
C ILE A 810 14.24 -0.04 -18.15
N THR A 811 15.52 0.25 -18.27
CA THR A 811 16.54 -0.07 -17.27
C THR A 811 17.27 1.21 -16.89
N ALA A 812 17.42 1.46 -15.59
CA ALA A 812 18.17 2.59 -15.05
C ALA A 812 19.34 2.07 -14.22
N ILE A 813 20.50 2.73 -14.33
CA ILE A 813 21.73 2.41 -13.60
C ILE A 813 22.27 3.68 -12.94
N ALA A 814 22.59 3.62 -11.65
CA ALA A 814 23.39 4.63 -10.95
C ALA A 814 24.88 4.31 -11.04
N ASN A 815 25.68 5.27 -11.52
CA ASN A 815 27.12 5.10 -11.76
C ASN A 815 27.94 6.08 -10.90
N VAL A 816 27.89 5.93 -9.58
CA VAL A 816 28.62 6.81 -8.64
C VAL A 816 30.07 6.36 -8.49
N ALA A 817 31.02 7.28 -8.63
CA ALA A 817 32.43 6.97 -8.43
C ALA A 817 32.71 6.61 -6.96
N GLY A 818 33.43 5.52 -6.73
CA GLY A 818 33.72 5.01 -5.39
C GLY A 818 32.61 4.16 -4.79
N ASP A 819 31.49 3.99 -5.50
CA ASP A 819 30.51 2.95 -5.20
C ASP A 819 31.02 1.60 -5.72
N LEU A 820 31.40 0.73 -4.78
CA LEU A 820 31.96 -0.59 -5.07
C LEU A 820 30.89 -1.69 -5.00
N VAL A 821 29.69 -1.38 -4.52
CA VAL A 821 28.56 -2.32 -4.44
C VAL A 821 27.67 -2.09 -5.64
N THR A 822 27.88 -2.84 -6.72
CA THR A 822 27.18 -2.60 -7.98
C THR A 822 25.85 -3.35 -8.13
N THR A 823 25.55 -4.27 -7.20
CA THR A 823 24.40 -5.19 -7.29
C THR A 823 23.05 -4.51 -7.10
N ASN A 824 23.00 -3.38 -6.40
CA ASN A 824 21.80 -2.56 -6.16
C ASN A 824 21.73 -1.33 -7.07
N ASN A 825 22.69 -1.13 -7.97
CA ASN A 825 22.80 0.08 -8.80
C ASN A 825 21.82 0.09 -9.97
N GLN A 826 21.07 -0.99 -10.20
CA GLN A 826 20.21 -1.14 -11.36
C GLN A 826 18.79 -1.55 -10.98
N ALA A 827 17.80 -0.94 -11.63
CA ALA A 827 16.43 -1.44 -11.66
C ALA A 827 15.90 -1.44 -13.09
N SER A 828 14.93 -2.32 -13.36
CA SER A 828 14.24 -2.38 -14.63
C SER A 828 12.72 -2.43 -14.45
N SER A 829 11.98 -1.90 -15.44
CA SER A 829 10.53 -2.03 -15.54
C SER A 829 10.10 -2.24 -16.98
N THR A 830 8.84 -2.65 -17.18
CA THR A 830 8.25 -2.79 -18.51
C THR A 830 7.12 -1.79 -18.68
N LEU A 831 7.18 -1.02 -19.76
CA LEU A 831 6.12 -0.12 -20.23
C LEU A 831 5.41 -0.78 -21.41
N VAL A 832 4.11 -1.03 -21.27
CA VAL A 832 3.26 -1.55 -22.35
C VAL A 832 2.32 -0.45 -22.81
N VAL A 833 2.28 -0.19 -24.11
CA VAL A 833 1.40 0.81 -24.73
C VAL A 833 0.23 0.11 -25.41
N GLY A 834 -0.99 0.56 -25.14
CA GLY A 834 -2.20 -0.05 -25.69
C GLY A 834 -2.24 -0.05 -27.22
N ALA A 835 -2.82 -1.10 -27.81
CA ALA A 835 -3.11 -1.14 -29.24
C ALA A 835 -4.31 -0.25 -29.60
N LEU A 836 -4.39 0.18 -30.86
CA LEU A 836 -5.53 0.97 -31.34
C LEU A 836 -6.80 0.09 -31.37
N PRO A 837 -7.92 0.54 -30.78
CA PRO A 837 -9.15 -0.24 -30.74
C PRO A 837 -9.92 -0.12 -32.07
N ALA A 838 -10.71 -1.15 -32.36
CA ALA A 838 -11.61 -1.20 -33.50
C ALA A 838 -13.04 -1.47 -33.03
N ALA A 839 -13.99 -0.68 -33.53
CA ALA A 839 -15.41 -0.85 -33.24
C ALA A 839 -15.97 -2.01 -34.07
N THR A 840 -16.72 -2.90 -33.42
CA THR A 840 -17.29 -4.11 -34.06
C THR A 840 -18.76 -4.28 -33.68
N ASN A 841 -19.49 -5.12 -34.43
CA ASN A 841 -20.91 -5.44 -34.20
C ASN A 841 -21.82 -4.19 -34.12
N LEU A 842 -21.50 -3.17 -34.92
CA LEU A 842 -22.21 -1.91 -34.93
C LEU A 842 -23.59 -2.06 -35.60
N THR A 843 -24.63 -1.59 -34.92
CA THR A 843 -26.02 -1.60 -35.40
C THR A 843 -26.69 -0.27 -35.10
N ALA A 844 -27.61 0.14 -35.98
CA ALA A 844 -28.42 1.33 -35.81
C ALA A 844 -29.84 1.08 -36.33
N TYR A 845 -30.85 1.39 -35.50
CA TYR A 845 -32.27 1.19 -35.81
C TYR A 845 -33.08 2.45 -35.51
N TYR A 846 -34.16 2.67 -36.25
CA TYR A 846 -35.18 3.68 -35.91
C TYR A 846 -36.36 3.00 -35.22
N CYS A 847 -36.63 3.39 -33.97
CA CYS A 847 -37.71 2.86 -33.15
C CYS A 847 -38.96 3.72 -33.34
N SER A 848 -40.01 3.11 -33.89
CA SER A 848 -41.24 3.82 -34.29
C SER A 848 -42.11 4.20 -33.09
N ASP A 849 -42.00 3.46 -31.99
CA ASP A 849 -42.71 3.67 -30.73
C ASP A 849 -42.14 4.83 -29.90
N THR A 850 -40.82 4.94 -29.81
CA THR A 850 -40.13 6.00 -29.06
C THR A 850 -39.73 7.21 -29.91
N GLN A 851 -39.92 7.14 -31.23
CA GLN A 851 -39.50 8.16 -32.20
C GLN A 851 -38.00 8.53 -32.06
N SER A 852 -37.16 7.52 -31.79
CA SER A 852 -35.73 7.70 -31.54
C SER A 852 -34.88 6.65 -32.28
N TYR A 853 -33.59 6.92 -32.44
CA TYR A 853 -32.62 6.00 -33.02
C TYR A 853 -31.89 5.26 -31.90
N GLN A 854 -31.86 3.92 -31.96
CA GLN A 854 -31.07 3.07 -31.06
C GLN A 854 -29.78 2.67 -31.77
N LEU A 855 -28.66 2.90 -31.10
CA LEU A 855 -27.30 2.66 -31.57
C LEU A 855 -26.63 1.67 -30.64
N SER A 856 -25.99 0.64 -31.19
CA SER A 856 -25.34 -0.39 -30.38
C SER A 856 -24.11 -0.94 -31.09
N GLY A 857 -23.17 -1.46 -30.31
CA GLY A 857 -21.93 -2.03 -30.80
C GLY A 857 -20.98 -2.42 -29.67
N ASN A 858 -19.79 -2.90 -30.05
CA ASN A 858 -18.72 -3.25 -29.12
C ASN A 858 -17.48 -2.38 -29.36
N GLY A 859 -17.05 -1.67 -28.31
CA GLY A 859 -15.86 -0.81 -28.29
C GLY A 859 -14.56 -1.51 -27.87
N ASN A 860 -14.57 -2.82 -27.64
CA ASN A 860 -13.40 -3.61 -27.22
C ASN A 860 -12.66 -2.99 -26.01
N GLY A 861 -13.40 -2.62 -24.97
CA GLY A 861 -12.87 -2.00 -23.76
C GLY A 861 -12.73 -0.47 -23.81
N GLY A 862 -12.96 0.17 -24.95
CA GLY A 862 -13.02 1.63 -25.09
C GLY A 862 -14.46 2.18 -25.14
N GLN A 863 -14.59 3.49 -24.91
CA GLN A 863 -15.87 4.20 -24.95
C GLN A 863 -16.31 4.44 -26.40
N LEU A 864 -17.44 3.85 -26.81
CA LEU A 864 -18.06 4.14 -28.09
C LEU A 864 -18.70 5.54 -28.10
N LEU A 865 -18.45 6.28 -29.17
CA LEU A 865 -18.94 7.62 -29.44
C LEU A 865 -19.59 7.64 -30.83
N TRP A 866 -20.80 8.20 -30.93
CA TRP A 866 -21.59 8.18 -32.16
C TRP A 866 -21.72 9.59 -32.74
N TYR A 867 -21.53 9.73 -34.05
CA TYR A 867 -21.48 11.00 -34.77
C TYR A 867 -22.42 10.98 -35.98
N GLN A 868 -22.97 12.13 -36.39
CA GLN A 868 -23.77 12.23 -37.62
C GLN A 868 -22.90 12.18 -38.87
N ASN A 869 -21.72 12.81 -38.82
CA ASN A 869 -20.74 12.85 -39.91
C ASN A 869 -19.35 12.42 -39.42
N GLN A 870 -18.53 11.93 -40.36
CA GLN A 870 -17.18 11.47 -40.07
C GLN A 870 -16.29 12.55 -39.43
N GLY A 871 -16.48 13.83 -39.77
CA GLY A 871 -15.67 14.96 -39.28
C GLY A 871 -16.18 15.67 -38.03
N ASP A 872 -17.32 15.25 -37.46
CA ASP A 872 -17.95 15.96 -36.35
C ASP A 872 -17.05 15.99 -35.10
N LYS A 873 -17.01 17.14 -34.40
CA LYS A 873 -16.20 17.28 -33.19
C LYS A 873 -16.91 16.76 -31.93
N LEU A 874 -18.24 16.80 -31.91
CA LEU A 874 -19.06 16.37 -30.79
C LEU A 874 -19.91 15.15 -31.18
N PRO A 875 -19.97 14.12 -30.32
CA PRO A 875 -20.86 13.00 -30.56
C PRO A 875 -22.32 13.38 -30.30
N VAL A 876 -23.24 12.77 -31.04
CA VAL A 876 -24.69 12.87 -30.85
C VAL A 876 -25.21 11.84 -29.83
N ALA A 877 -24.43 10.80 -29.54
CA ALA A 877 -24.72 9.83 -28.49
C ALA A 877 -23.44 9.14 -28.01
N VAL A 878 -23.48 8.56 -26.81
CA VAL A 878 -22.34 7.94 -26.14
C VAL A 878 -22.75 6.57 -25.61
N GLY A 879 -21.90 5.56 -25.81
CA GLY A 879 -22.07 4.23 -25.25
C GLY A 879 -22.77 3.23 -26.15
N SER A 880 -23.17 2.11 -25.54
CA SER A 880 -23.85 0.99 -26.19
C SER A 880 -24.63 0.19 -25.12
N PRO A 881 -25.96 0.06 -25.22
CA PRO A 881 -26.82 0.75 -26.18
C PRO A 881 -26.85 2.27 -25.90
N ALA A 882 -27.06 3.07 -26.95
CA ALA A 882 -27.23 4.51 -26.88
C ALA A 882 -28.45 4.94 -27.69
N SER A 883 -29.08 6.04 -27.31
CA SER A 883 -30.28 6.55 -27.99
C SER A 883 -30.13 8.01 -28.37
N THR A 884 -30.63 8.41 -29.54
CA THR A 884 -30.66 9.82 -29.97
C THR A 884 -31.91 10.13 -30.79
N THR A 885 -32.41 11.35 -30.68
CA THR A 885 -33.52 11.87 -31.52
C THR A 885 -33.00 12.63 -32.74
N THR A 886 -31.69 12.88 -32.79
CA THR A 886 -31.05 13.54 -33.93
C THR A 886 -31.11 12.59 -35.12
N ALA A 887 -31.49 13.05 -36.32
CA ALA A 887 -31.55 12.18 -37.50
C ALA A 887 -30.16 11.94 -38.13
N PRO A 888 -29.89 10.75 -38.69
CA PRO A 888 -28.64 10.49 -39.42
C PRO A 888 -28.61 11.24 -40.75
N VAL A 889 -27.41 11.47 -41.28
CA VAL A 889 -27.22 12.01 -42.64
C VAL A 889 -27.08 10.84 -43.61
N ASN A 890 -27.83 10.85 -44.71
CA ASN A 890 -27.84 9.75 -45.70
C ASN A 890 -28.04 8.36 -45.06
N ASN A 891 -28.95 8.26 -44.08
CA ASN A 891 -29.22 7.03 -43.32
C ASN A 891 -27.98 6.39 -42.67
N THR A 892 -26.95 7.17 -42.36
CA THR A 892 -25.69 6.67 -41.81
C THR A 892 -25.26 7.46 -40.57
N TYR A 893 -24.80 6.77 -39.54
CA TYR A 893 -24.03 7.31 -38.42
C TYR A 893 -22.57 6.88 -38.52
N TYR A 894 -21.69 7.48 -37.73
CA TYR A 894 -20.29 7.10 -37.61
C TYR A 894 -19.96 6.76 -36.16
N ALA A 895 -19.38 5.60 -35.90
CA ALA A 895 -18.95 5.18 -34.57
C ALA A 895 -17.42 5.29 -34.44
N GLY A 896 -16.95 6.03 -33.45
CA GLY A 896 -15.56 6.10 -33.02
C GLY A 896 -15.39 5.51 -31.62
N ILE A 897 -14.15 5.19 -31.25
CA ILE A 897 -13.80 4.76 -29.89
C ILE A 897 -12.80 5.76 -29.33
N ASN A 898 -13.07 6.30 -28.14
CA ASN A 898 -12.19 7.24 -27.41
C ASN A 898 -11.59 8.37 -28.28
N ASP A 899 -12.31 8.81 -29.31
CA ASP A 899 -11.82 9.75 -30.31
C ASP A 899 -12.38 11.18 -30.10
N PHE A 900 -12.86 11.47 -28.89
CA PHE A 900 -13.26 12.80 -28.50
C PHE A 900 -12.04 13.64 -28.08
N SER A 901 -12.01 14.87 -28.57
CA SER A 901 -11.04 15.90 -28.21
C SER A 901 -11.68 17.28 -28.35
N GLY A 902 -11.48 18.15 -27.36
CA GLY A 902 -12.00 19.51 -27.39
C GLY A 902 -11.34 20.40 -26.33
N LYS A 903 -11.51 21.72 -26.50
CA LYS A 903 -11.05 22.72 -25.54
C LYS A 903 -12.20 23.32 -24.75
N VAL A 904 -11.97 23.64 -23.48
CA VAL A 904 -12.96 24.25 -22.59
C VAL A 904 -12.35 25.38 -21.77
N GLY A 905 -13.21 26.31 -21.36
CA GLY A 905 -12.80 27.49 -20.62
C GLY A 905 -12.25 28.60 -21.51
N PRO A 906 -11.91 29.75 -20.93
CA PRO A 906 -11.35 30.89 -21.66
C PRO A 906 -9.95 30.56 -22.18
N SER A 907 -9.59 31.09 -23.35
CA SER A 907 -8.28 30.83 -24.00
C SER A 907 -7.09 31.54 -23.33
N ALA A 908 -7.35 32.60 -22.56
CA ALA A 908 -6.36 33.38 -21.84
C ALA A 908 -7.00 34.14 -20.66
N LYS A 909 -6.16 34.60 -19.71
CA LYS A 909 -6.63 35.37 -18.56
C LYS A 909 -7.29 36.72 -18.90
N THR A 910 -6.99 37.26 -20.09
CA THR A 910 -7.56 38.52 -20.60
C THR A 910 -9.06 38.43 -20.94
N ALA A 911 -9.65 37.24 -20.85
CA ALA A 911 -11.10 37.07 -20.94
C ALA A 911 -11.86 37.75 -19.78
N PHE A 912 -11.17 38.07 -18.68
CA PHE A 912 -11.73 38.69 -17.50
C PHE A 912 -10.96 39.97 -17.13
N THR A 913 -11.57 40.83 -16.32
CA THR A 913 -11.09 42.21 -16.09
C THR A 913 -10.22 42.38 -14.85
N GLY A 914 -9.96 41.30 -14.10
CA GLY A 914 -9.08 41.36 -12.94
C GLY A 914 -8.66 39.99 -12.40
N GLY A 915 -7.49 39.97 -11.75
CA GLY A 915 -6.93 38.79 -11.11
C GLY A 915 -5.64 39.08 -10.35
N GLY A 916 -4.93 38.02 -10.00
CA GLY A 916 -3.64 38.10 -9.31
C GLY A 916 -3.03 36.72 -9.11
N TYR A 917 -1.78 36.69 -8.65
CA TYR A 917 -1.01 35.47 -8.42
C TYR A 917 -0.94 35.16 -6.94
N ASN A 918 -1.14 33.91 -6.56
CA ASN A 918 -0.89 33.41 -5.22
C ASN A 918 -0.86 31.88 -5.20
N GLN A 919 -0.69 31.29 -4.02
CA GLN A 919 -1.04 29.90 -3.76
C GLN A 919 -2.52 29.81 -3.38
N PHE A 920 -3.37 29.76 -4.40
CA PHE A 920 -4.80 29.63 -4.19
C PHE A 920 -5.18 28.18 -3.87
N THR A 921 -6.14 28.00 -2.96
CA THR A 921 -6.61 26.69 -2.49
C THR A 921 -8.01 26.27 -2.96
N PRO A 922 -8.88 27.13 -3.54
CA PRO A 922 -10.15 26.67 -4.09
C PRO A 922 -9.95 25.62 -5.20
N SER A 923 -10.78 24.59 -5.13
CA SER A 923 -10.81 23.46 -6.04
C SER A 923 -11.74 23.76 -7.21
N VAL A 924 -11.43 23.22 -8.38
CA VAL A 924 -12.26 23.35 -9.58
C VAL A 924 -13.22 22.17 -9.65
N LYS A 925 -14.53 22.41 -9.71
CA LYS A 925 -15.52 21.34 -9.88
C LYS A 925 -15.77 21.11 -11.37
N VAL A 926 -15.75 19.85 -11.77
CA VAL A 926 -15.97 19.44 -13.16
C VAL A 926 -16.94 18.28 -13.23
N TYR A 927 -17.63 18.15 -14.36
CA TYR A 927 -18.46 17.01 -14.71
C TYR A 927 -17.97 16.43 -16.02
N THR A 928 -17.97 15.10 -16.13
CA THR A 928 -17.71 14.40 -17.39
C THR A 928 -18.74 13.30 -17.63
N ALA A 929 -19.22 13.17 -18.86
CA ALA A 929 -20.17 12.13 -19.29
C ALA A 929 -19.45 10.86 -19.78
N ILE A 930 -18.15 10.92 -20.00
CA ILE A 930 -17.28 9.80 -20.39
C ILE A 930 -15.97 9.85 -19.59
N PRO A 931 -15.22 8.74 -19.53
CA PRO A 931 -13.82 8.79 -19.12
C PRO A 931 -13.01 9.78 -19.98
N VAL A 932 -12.33 10.74 -19.34
CA VAL A 932 -11.54 11.78 -20.03
C VAL A 932 -10.18 12.01 -19.38
N VAL A 933 -9.29 12.69 -20.09
CA VAL A 933 -8.02 13.20 -19.60
C VAL A 933 -7.99 14.70 -19.82
N LEU A 934 -7.66 15.45 -18.76
CA LEU A 934 -7.24 16.84 -18.86
C LEU A 934 -5.79 16.83 -19.33
N GLN A 935 -5.61 16.90 -20.65
CA GLN A 935 -4.32 16.67 -21.29
C GLN A 935 -3.34 17.80 -20.99
N SER A 936 -3.77 19.05 -21.18
CA SER A 936 -2.94 20.23 -20.97
C SER A 936 -3.77 21.45 -20.64
N ALA A 937 -3.18 22.43 -19.96
CA ALA A 937 -3.79 23.74 -19.78
C ALA A 937 -2.72 24.84 -19.88
N LYS A 938 -3.13 26.02 -20.34
CA LYS A 938 -2.35 27.24 -20.20
C LYS A 938 -2.48 27.72 -18.75
N LEU A 939 -1.33 27.80 -18.08
CA LEU A 939 -1.19 28.30 -16.72
C LEU A 939 -0.31 29.55 -16.71
N TYR A 940 -0.55 30.43 -15.74
CA TYR A 940 0.20 31.67 -15.55
C TYR A 940 0.89 31.62 -14.19
N ILE A 941 2.21 31.59 -14.19
CA ILE A 941 3.05 31.26 -13.04
C ILE A 941 3.80 32.51 -12.58
N GLY A 942 3.49 32.98 -11.37
CA GLY A 942 4.06 34.20 -10.78
C GLY A 942 5.43 33.98 -10.13
N ASN A 943 5.69 32.73 -9.71
CA ASN A 943 6.98 32.27 -9.21
C ASN A 943 7.11 30.76 -9.49
N ALA A 944 8.31 30.31 -9.87
CA ALA A 944 8.55 28.93 -10.25
C ALA A 944 8.50 27.97 -9.04
N GLY A 945 8.25 26.68 -9.31
CA GLY A 945 8.31 25.58 -8.34
C GLY A 945 7.32 24.47 -8.67
N LYS A 946 7.14 23.48 -7.80
CA LYS A 946 6.21 22.37 -8.09
C LYS A 946 4.75 22.69 -7.76
N ILE A 947 3.85 22.33 -8.67
CA ILE A 947 2.39 22.43 -8.50
C ILE A 947 1.78 21.07 -8.79
N THR A 948 0.95 20.56 -7.87
CA THR A 948 0.24 19.29 -8.02
C THR A 948 -1.25 19.52 -8.20
N PHE A 949 -1.85 18.97 -9.26
CA PHE A 949 -3.29 18.90 -9.45
C PHE A 949 -3.79 17.49 -9.12
N SER A 950 -4.90 17.38 -8.40
CA SER A 950 -5.47 16.10 -7.93
C SER A 950 -6.95 16.05 -8.26
N ALA A 951 -7.39 15.07 -9.03
CA ALA A 951 -8.81 14.85 -9.30
C ALA A 951 -9.39 13.89 -8.26
N SER A 952 -10.40 14.34 -7.55
CA SER A 952 -11.17 13.59 -6.56
C SER A 952 -12.57 13.33 -7.09
N ASP A 953 -13.08 12.10 -7.02
CA ASP A 953 -14.46 11.79 -7.41
C ASP A 953 -15.49 12.27 -6.36
N SER A 954 -16.77 11.96 -6.57
CA SER A 954 -17.85 12.35 -5.65
C SER A 954 -17.77 11.73 -4.25
N THR A 955 -16.96 10.68 -4.05
CA THR A 955 -16.71 10.06 -2.74
C THR A 955 -15.55 10.74 -1.99
N GLY A 956 -14.82 11.63 -2.66
CA GLY A 956 -13.59 12.24 -2.14
C GLY A 956 -12.34 11.39 -2.39
N GLN A 957 -12.45 10.27 -3.12
CA GLN A 957 -11.30 9.46 -3.52
C GLN A 957 -10.53 10.16 -4.64
N ILE A 958 -9.22 10.33 -4.48
CA ILE A 958 -8.36 10.83 -5.54
C ILE A 958 -8.16 9.74 -6.59
N VAL A 959 -8.70 9.98 -7.78
CA VAL A 959 -8.64 9.05 -8.93
C VAL A 959 -7.43 9.30 -9.83
N SER A 960 -6.85 10.50 -9.78
CA SER A 960 -5.66 10.86 -10.53
C SER A 960 -4.96 12.06 -9.90
N ALA A 961 -3.65 12.14 -10.05
CA ALA A 961 -2.88 13.31 -9.66
C ALA A 961 -1.67 13.50 -10.57
N VAL A 962 -1.34 14.75 -10.87
CA VAL A 962 -0.15 15.14 -11.62
C VAL A 962 0.59 16.23 -10.87
N THR A 963 1.92 16.10 -10.76
CA THR A 963 2.81 17.17 -10.30
C THR A 963 3.58 17.73 -11.48
N ILE A 964 3.45 19.03 -11.73
CA ILE A 964 4.22 19.75 -12.75
C ILE A 964 5.32 20.57 -12.08
N ASN A 965 6.49 20.63 -12.72
CA ASN A 965 7.51 21.64 -12.41
C ASN A 965 7.11 22.95 -13.10
N ALA A 966 6.37 23.81 -12.40
CA ALA A 966 5.86 25.07 -12.95
C ALA A 966 6.99 26.07 -13.15
N THR A 967 7.33 26.34 -14.41
CA THR A 967 8.31 27.37 -14.77
C THR A 967 7.66 28.75 -14.74
N LEU A 968 8.36 29.76 -14.23
CA LEU A 968 7.93 31.17 -14.21
C LEU A 968 7.45 31.63 -15.59
N THR A 969 6.31 32.35 -15.65
CA THR A 969 5.81 32.99 -16.88
C THR A 969 5.61 34.50 -16.72
N ARG A 970 5.39 34.97 -15.48
CA ARG A 970 5.34 36.39 -15.13
C ARG A 970 6.65 37.11 -15.46
N SER A 971 6.60 38.38 -15.83
CA SER A 971 7.76 39.18 -16.21
C SER A 971 8.82 39.28 -15.11
N THR A 972 8.38 39.23 -13.85
CA THR A 972 9.25 39.26 -12.67
C THR A 972 8.74 38.27 -11.64
N ALA A 973 9.63 37.40 -11.17
CA ALA A 973 9.32 36.43 -10.13
C ALA A 973 8.94 37.13 -8.82
N VAL A 974 7.78 36.79 -8.27
CA VAL A 974 7.33 37.28 -6.96
C VAL A 974 6.81 36.10 -6.16
N ALA A 975 7.49 35.77 -5.07
CA ALA A 975 7.02 34.79 -4.10
C ALA A 975 5.79 35.35 -3.36
N GLY A 976 4.73 34.55 -3.25
CA GLY A 976 3.48 34.94 -2.57
C GLY A 976 2.52 35.77 -3.41
N ALA A 977 1.70 36.59 -2.75
CA ALA A 977 0.65 37.36 -3.42
C ALA A 977 1.24 38.45 -4.33
N ALA A 978 0.84 38.47 -5.59
CA ALA A 978 1.21 39.53 -6.54
C ALA A 978 -0.01 40.02 -7.32
N ALA A 979 0.00 41.32 -7.65
CA ALA A 979 -0.97 41.90 -8.58
C ALA A 979 -0.83 41.28 -9.98
N ASP A 980 -1.89 41.40 -10.77
CA ASP A 980 -1.87 40.98 -12.16
C ASP A 980 -0.71 41.63 -12.92
N ASP A 981 -0.15 40.87 -13.86
CA ASP A 981 0.88 41.30 -14.79
C ASP A 981 0.31 41.20 -16.19
N ALA A 982 -0.08 42.35 -16.77
CA ALA A 982 -0.70 42.39 -18.09
C ALA A 982 0.21 41.85 -19.21
N ALA A 983 1.53 41.77 -18.99
CA ALA A 983 2.47 41.24 -19.97
C ALA A 983 2.60 39.70 -19.94
N ASP A 984 2.22 39.03 -18.85
CA ASP A 984 2.33 37.57 -18.72
C ASP A 984 1.41 36.85 -19.72
N GLN A 985 2.03 36.13 -20.66
CA GLN A 985 1.34 35.37 -21.71
C GLN A 985 0.96 33.94 -21.28
N GLY A 986 1.45 33.50 -20.11
CA GLY A 986 1.29 32.13 -19.62
C GLY A 986 2.07 31.11 -20.45
N LYS A 987 2.00 29.85 -20.04
CA LYS A 987 2.62 28.72 -20.73
C LYS A 987 1.71 27.51 -20.66
N VAL A 988 1.71 26.69 -21.72
CA VAL A 988 0.98 25.41 -21.73
C VAL A 988 1.79 24.38 -20.95
N PHE A 989 1.15 23.73 -19.99
CA PHE A 989 1.70 22.60 -19.24
C PHE A 989 0.91 21.35 -19.55
N ASP A 990 1.63 20.24 -19.76
CA ASP A 990 1.03 18.92 -19.84
C ASP A 990 0.58 18.50 -18.43
N LEU A 991 -0.71 18.20 -18.29
CA LEU A 991 -1.34 17.78 -17.04
C LEU A 991 -1.57 16.26 -17.05
N ASN A 992 -2.08 15.70 -18.15
CA ASN A 992 -2.43 14.27 -18.23
C ASN A 992 -3.26 13.76 -17.04
N LEU A 993 -4.13 14.62 -16.47
CA LEU A 993 -4.91 14.31 -15.27
C LEU A 993 -6.17 13.51 -15.68
N VAL A 994 -6.27 12.27 -15.21
CA VAL A 994 -7.29 11.31 -15.63
C VAL A 994 -8.57 11.43 -14.79
N LEU A 995 -9.72 11.47 -15.46
CA LEU A 995 -11.04 11.29 -14.87
C LEU A 995 -11.59 9.97 -15.43
N PRO A 996 -11.42 8.84 -14.72
CA PRO A 996 -11.53 7.50 -15.31
C PRO A 996 -12.97 7.06 -15.55
N HIS A 997 -13.97 7.75 -14.99
CA HIS A 997 -15.38 7.38 -15.10
C HIS A 997 -16.25 8.63 -15.37
N ALA A 998 -17.48 8.41 -15.83
CA ALA A 998 -18.47 9.46 -15.90
C ALA A 998 -18.89 9.89 -14.49
N GLY A 999 -19.01 11.19 -14.23
CA GLY A 999 -19.38 11.69 -12.91
C GLY A 999 -18.90 13.10 -12.62
N ASN A 1000 -19.10 13.51 -11.37
CA ASN A 1000 -18.60 14.78 -10.85
C ASN A 1000 -17.24 14.57 -10.19
N TYR A 1001 -16.34 15.52 -10.43
CA TYR A 1001 -15.00 15.55 -9.86
C TYR A 1001 -14.69 16.91 -9.28
N THR A 1002 -13.79 16.92 -8.30
CA THR A 1002 -13.17 18.11 -7.75
C THR A 1002 -11.68 18.04 -8.04
N ILE A 1003 -11.12 19.10 -8.63
CA ILE A 1003 -9.69 19.19 -8.94
C ILE A 1003 -9.04 20.12 -7.92
N ASP A 1004 -8.32 19.51 -6.99
CA ASP A 1004 -7.57 20.18 -5.94
C ASP A 1004 -6.17 20.54 -6.43
N ILE A 1005 -5.61 21.64 -5.92
CA ILE A 1005 -4.26 22.11 -6.25
C ILE A 1005 -3.41 22.22 -4.98
N SER A 1006 -2.14 21.82 -5.05
CA SER A 1006 -1.15 22.00 -3.97
C SER A 1006 0.22 22.43 -4.52
N PHE A 1007 1.06 23.05 -3.68
CA PHE A 1007 2.35 23.63 -4.08
C PHE A 1007 3.45 23.11 -3.14
N ASP A 1008 4.63 22.75 -3.64
CA ASP A 1008 5.78 22.30 -2.78
C ASP A 1008 6.81 23.40 -2.49
N ASP A 1009 6.94 24.42 -3.35
CA ASP A 1009 7.84 25.59 -3.18
C ASP A 1009 7.03 26.89 -3.00
N ASN A 1010 7.67 28.07 -3.10
CA ASN A 1010 6.99 29.38 -3.22
C ASN A 1010 6.29 29.58 -4.59
N ALA A 1011 5.93 28.50 -5.29
CA ALA A 1011 5.28 28.57 -6.59
C ALA A 1011 3.94 29.29 -6.49
N THR A 1012 3.63 30.17 -7.43
CA THR A 1012 2.37 30.92 -7.44
C THR A 1012 1.71 30.81 -8.81
N ILE A 1013 0.38 30.76 -8.81
CA ILE A 1013 -0.44 30.64 -10.02
C ILE A 1013 -1.48 31.75 -10.05
N TYR A 1014 -1.89 32.16 -11.24
CA TYR A 1014 -2.92 33.18 -11.42
C TYR A 1014 -4.35 32.65 -11.20
N ARG A 1015 -5.23 33.51 -10.67
CA ARG A 1015 -6.69 33.39 -10.74
C ARG A 1015 -7.31 34.68 -11.25
N SER A 1016 -8.50 34.60 -11.86
CA SER A 1016 -9.33 35.77 -12.08
C SER A 1016 -10.33 35.98 -10.94
N ASN A 1017 -10.56 37.24 -10.56
CA ASN A 1017 -11.44 37.64 -9.45
C ASN A 1017 -12.42 38.76 -9.78
N ALA A 1018 -12.45 39.26 -11.01
CA ALA A 1018 -13.39 40.29 -11.45
C ALA A 1018 -13.83 40.04 -12.89
N GLY A 1019 -15.10 40.33 -13.20
CA GLY A 1019 -15.65 40.19 -14.55
C GLY A 1019 -15.84 38.74 -15.04
N VAL A 1020 -15.79 37.75 -14.14
CA VAL A 1020 -15.97 36.33 -14.51
C VAL A 1020 -17.42 36.06 -14.94
N THR A 1021 -17.58 35.62 -16.18
CA THR A 1021 -18.86 35.23 -16.78
C THR A 1021 -18.66 33.94 -17.59
N GLY A 1022 -19.70 33.10 -17.72
CA GLY A 1022 -19.67 31.90 -18.59
C GLY A 1022 -19.72 30.53 -17.91
N TYR A 1023 -19.88 30.43 -16.59
CA TYR A 1023 -20.16 29.15 -15.93
C TYR A 1023 -21.56 28.60 -16.30
N PRO A 1024 -21.73 27.28 -16.49
CA PRO A 1024 -20.66 26.29 -16.64
C PRO A 1024 -19.99 26.37 -18.03
N PHE A 1025 -18.66 26.31 -18.08
CA PHE A 1025 -17.92 26.21 -19.35
C PHE A 1025 -17.99 24.77 -19.84
N SER A 1026 -18.46 24.52 -21.07
CA SER A 1026 -18.77 23.16 -21.53
C SER A 1026 -18.25 22.84 -22.93
N ILE A 1027 -17.97 21.55 -23.15
CA ILE A 1027 -17.73 20.94 -24.46
C ILE A 1027 -18.91 20.04 -24.79
N GLY A 1028 -19.97 20.64 -25.35
CA GLY A 1028 -21.24 19.96 -25.55
C GLY A 1028 -21.77 19.33 -24.24
N ASN A 1029 -22.27 18.10 -24.34
CA ASN A 1029 -22.71 17.32 -23.19
C ASN A 1029 -21.63 16.40 -22.60
N ILE A 1030 -20.38 16.53 -23.04
CA ILE A 1030 -19.29 15.61 -22.66
C ILE A 1030 -18.55 16.06 -21.42
N PHE A 1031 -18.06 17.31 -21.37
CA PHE A 1031 -17.27 17.81 -20.25
C PHE A 1031 -17.70 19.21 -19.87
N LYS A 1032 -17.74 19.52 -18.56
CA LYS A 1032 -18.11 20.82 -18.03
C LYS A 1032 -17.21 21.21 -16.87
N ILE A 1033 -16.71 22.45 -16.85
CA ILE A 1033 -16.25 23.11 -15.63
C ILE A 1033 -17.48 23.76 -15.01
N THR A 1034 -17.98 23.15 -13.93
CA THR A 1034 -19.30 23.46 -13.39
C THR A 1034 -19.26 24.62 -12.41
N ASP A 1035 -18.25 24.65 -11.53
CA ASP A 1035 -18.15 25.58 -10.40
C ASP A 1035 -16.74 25.51 -9.76
N ASN A 1036 -16.51 26.20 -8.65
CA ASN A 1036 -15.33 26.06 -7.79
C ASN A 1036 -15.72 26.18 -6.29
N THR A 1037 -14.78 25.99 -5.37
CA THR A 1037 -15.07 26.02 -3.91
C THR A 1037 -14.81 27.36 -3.24
N ALA A 1038 -14.63 28.46 -3.98
CA ALA A 1038 -14.40 29.79 -3.38
C ALA A 1038 -15.67 30.35 -2.69
N SER A 1039 -15.49 31.01 -1.54
CA SER A 1039 -16.56 31.63 -0.73
C SER A 1039 -16.34 33.16 -0.63
N PRO A 1040 -17.40 34.01 -0.58
CA PRO A 1040 -18.82 33.66 -0.53
C PRO A 1040 -19.50 33.43 -1.89
N ASN A 1041 -18.87 33.79 -3.02
CA ASN A 1041 -19.45 33.69 -4.37
C ASN A 1041 -18.51 32.96 -5.34
N SER A 1042 -18.57 31.64 -5.43
CA SER A 1042 -17.65 30.80 -6.23
C SER A 1042 -17.61 31.19 -7.71
N THR A 1043 -18.76 31.44 -8.33
CA THR A 1043 -18.88 31.77 -9.76
C THR A 1043 -18.34 33.14 -10.15
N SER A 1044 -17.97 33.99 -9.20
CA SER A 1044 -17.30 35.28 -9.45
C SER A 1044 -15.79 35.15 -9.68
N TYR A 1045 -15.23 33.94 -9.55
CA TYR A 1045 -13.81 33.64 -9.72
C TYR A 1045 -13.59 32.55 -10.77
N TYR A 1046 -12.46 32.59 -11.47
CA TYR A 1046 -12.06 31.54 -12.41
C TYR A 1046 -10.67 31.00 -12.07
N TYR A 1047 -10.56 29.68 -12.02
CA TYR A 1047 -9.43 28.90 -11.53
C TYR A 1047 -9.25 27.63 -12.38
N TYR A 1048 -8.05 27.11 -12.61
CA TYR A 1048 -6.78 27.75 -12.98
C TYR A 1048 -6.52 27.59 -14.49
N PHE A 1049 -7.42 26.88 -15.16
CA PHE A 1049 -7.17 26.21 -16.41
C PHE A 1049 -7.66 27.07 -17.57
N TYR A 1050 -6.74 27.75 -18.26
CA TYR A 1050 -7.04 28.46 -19.49
C TYR A 1050 -6.72 27.55 -20.69
N ASP A 1051 -7.52 27.65 -21.75
CA ASP A 1051 -7.35 26.84 -22.97
C ASP A 1051 -7.25 25.33 -22.66
N LEU A 1052 -8.07 24.83 -21.72
CA LEU A 1052 -7.99 23.47 -21.19
C LEU A 1052 -8.31 22.45 -22.28
N GLN A 1053 -7.32 21.64 -22.66
CA GLN A 1053 -7.47 20.56 -23.64
C GLN A 1053 -7.95 19.30 -22.92
N VAL A 1054 -9.11 18.80 -23.34
CA VAL A 1054 -9.72 17.57 -22.83
C VAL A 1054 -9.78 16.55 -23.96
N VAL A 1055 -9.38 15.31 -23.68
CA VAL A 1055 -9.45 14.18 -24.62
C VAL A 1055 -10.10 12.98 -23.94
N SER A 1056 -10.62 12.03 -24.70
CA SER A 1056 -11.09 10.76 -24.13
C SER A 1056 -9.95 10.00 -23.43
N TYR A 1057 -10.30 9.25 -22.39
CA TYR A 1057 -9.38 8.32 -21.75
C TYR A 1057 -9.27 7.02 -22.57
N GLY A 1058 -8.04 6.55 -22.79
CA GLY A 1058 -7.73 5.37 -23.60
C GLY A 1058 -7.41 5.66 -25.06
N CYS A 1059 -7.02 4.63 -25.82
CA CYS A 1059 -6.63 4.75 -27.22
C CYS A 1059 -7.80 5.13 -28.11
N ALA A 1060 -7.64 6.15 -28.95
CA ALA A 1060 -8.59 6.47 -30.01
C ALA A 1060 -8.55 5.44 -31.14
N SER A 1061 -9.70 5.06 -31.68
CA SER A 1061 -9.76 4.26 -32.92
C SER A 1061 -9.12 5.02 -34.09
N ALA A 1062 -8.40 4.31 -34.97
CA ALA A 1062 -7.71 4.93 -36.11
C ALA A 1062 -8.67 5.68 -37.06
N THR A 1063 -9.86 5.13 -37.29
CA THR A 1063 -10.91 5.74 -38.12
C THR A 1063 -12.29 5.43 -37.55
N ARG A 1064 -13.24 6.36 -37.71
CA ARG A 1064 -14.66 6.13 -37.40
C ARG A 1064 -15.28 5.21 -38.45
N GLN A 1065 -16.10 4.26 -37.99
CA GLN A 1065 -16.78 3.28 -38.85
C GLN A 1065 -18.19 3.75 -39.19
N ALA A 1066 -18.58 3.65 -40.47
CA ALA A 1066 -19.93 4.00 -40.93
C ALA A 1066 -20.94 2.92 -40.53
N VAL A 1067 -22.13 3.33 -40.06
CA VAL A 1067 -23.20 2.47 -39.56
C VAL A 1067 -24.51 2.90 -40.19
N THR A 1068 -24.99 2.12 -41.15
CA THR A 1068 -26.26 2.39 -41.85
C THR A 1068 -27.47 1.97 -41.02
N ILE A 1069 -28.53 2.79 -41.05
CA ILE A 1069 -29.81 2.43 -40.42
C ILE A 1069 -30.35 1.16 -41.06
N SER A 1070 -30.59 0.15 -40.23
CA SER A 1070 -31.14 -1.13 -40.63
C SER A 1070 -32.65 -1.16 -40.41
N LYS A 1071 -33.38 -1.77 -41.35
CA LYS A 1071 -34.82 -2.06 -41.24
C LYS A 1071 -35.05 -3.55 -41.51
N PRO A 1072 -36.05 -4.18 -40.86
CA PRO A 1072 -36.48 -5.50 -41.28
C PRO A 1072 -37.03 -5.43 -42.70
N THR A 1073 -36.83 -6.49 -43.47
CA THR A 1073 -37.31 -6.59 -44.86
C THR A 1073 -38.33 -7.72 -44.98
N ILE A 1074 -39.23 -7.58 -45.94
CA ILE A 1074 -40.23 -8.60 -46.27
C ILE A 1074 -39.82 -9.23 -47.61
N THR A 1075 -39.64 -10.54 -47.62
CA THR A 1075 -39.47 -11.33 -48.84
C THR A 1075 -40.73 -12.13 -49.13
N ARG A 1076 -41.03 -12.41 -50.40
CA ARG A 1076 -42.23 -13.14 -50.82
C ARG A 1076 -41.86 -14.44 -51.50
N ASN A 1077 -42.46 -15.54 -51.07
CA ASN A 1077 -42.44 -16.82 -51.79
C ASN A 1077 -43.89 -17.32 -51.96
N GLY A 1078 -44.41 -17.27 -53.19
CA GLY A 1078 -45.82 -17.56 -53.47
C GLY A 1078 -46.77 -16.61 -52.75
N ASN A 1079 -47.64 -17.15 -51.88
CA ASN A 1079 -48.56 -16.38 -51.03
C ASN A 1079 -48.05 -16.21 -49.58
N VAL A 1080 -46.78 -16.54 -49.31
CA VAL A 1080 -46.18 -16.37 -47.99
C VAL A 1080 -45.23 -15.18 -48.01
N LEU A 1081 -45.42 -14.26 -47.08
CA LEU A 1081 -44.47 -13.20 -46.74
C LEU A 1081 -43.57 -13.68 -45.60
N THR A 1082 -42.28 -13.43 -45.71
CA THR A 1082 -41.27 -13.85 -44.73
C THR A 1082 -40.50 -12.63 -44.26
N SER A 1083 -40.52 -12.40 -42.96
CA SER A 1083 -39.70 -11.39 -42.29
C SER A 1083 -38.24 -11.82 -42.29
N SER A 1084 -37.33 -10.86 -42.50
CA SER A 1084 -35.90 -11.08 -42.29
C SER A 1084 -35.53 -11.38 -40.84
N ALA A 1085 -36.42 -11.12 -39.87
CA ALA A 1085 -36.22 -11.45 -38.47
C ALA A 1085 -36.88 -12.79 -38.10
N THR A 1086 -36.13 -13.68 -37.46
CA THR A 1086 -36.58 -15.02 -37.05
C THR A 1086 -37.52 -15.02 -35.84
N SER A 1087 -37.53 -13.95 -35.04
CA SER A 1087 -38.34 -13.80 -33.83
C SER A 1087 -38.67 -12.33 -33.56
N GLY A 1088 -39.59 -12.08 -32.62
CA GLY A 1088 -39.98 -10.72 -32.22
C GLY A 1088 -40.86 -9.98 -33.24
N ASN A 1089 -41.47 -10.70 -34.19
CA ASN A 1089 -42.28 -10.11 -35.25
C ASN A 1089 -43.69 -9.72 -34.76
N GLN A 1090 -44.24 -8.68 -35.35
CA GLN A 1090 -45.66 -8.33 -35.34
C GLN A 1090 -46.02 -7.85 -36.74
N TRP A 1091 -46.95 -8.52 -37.41
CA TRP A 1091 -47.38 -8.12 -38.75
C TRP A 1091 -48.44 -7.01 -38.72
N TYR A 1092 -48.40 -6.14 -39.72
CA TYR A 1092 -49.33 -5.02 -39.89
C TYR A 1092 -49.97 -5.09 -41.28
N TYR A 1093 -51.26 -4.78 -41.35
CA TYR A 1093 -52.03 -4.64 -42.58
C TYR A 1093 -52.58 -3.22 -42.68
N ASN A 1094 -52.23 -2.50 -43.74
CA ASN A 1094 -52.60 -1.09 -43.97
C ASN A 1094 -52.37 -0.20 -42.73
N GLY A 1095 -51.28 -0.44 -42.00
CA GLY A 1095 -50.89 0.31 -40.80
C GLY A 1095 -51.52 -0.16 -39.48
N ALA A 1096 -52.45 -1.12 -39.48
CA ALA A 1096 -53.02 -1.70 -38.27
C ALA A 1096 -52.37 -3.05 -37.92
N PRO A 1097 -52.06 -3.34 -36.64
CA PRO A 1097 -51.49 -4.63 -36.25
C PRO A 1097 -52.49 -5.77 -36.51
N ILE A 1098 -52.01 -6.88 -37.05
CA ILE A 1098 -52.81 -8.09 -37.24
C ILE A 1098 -52.70 -8.92 -35.96
N THR A 1099 -53.79 -8.95 -35.17
CA THR A 1099 -53.82 -9.61 -33.86
C THR A 1099 -53.43 -11.09 -33.96
N GLY A 1100 -52.42 -11.50 -33.18
CA GLY A 1100 -51.96 -12.90 -33.10
C GLY A 1100 -50.93 -13.32 -34.16
N GLU A 1101 -50.67 -12.49 -35.17
CA GLU A 1101 -49.69 -12.80 -36.23
C GLU A 1101 -48.29 -12.29 -35.85
N THR A 1102 -47.58 -13.10 -35.05
CA THR A 1102 -46.23 -12.79 -34.54
C THR A 1102 -45.12 -13.74 -35.06
N GLY A 1103 -45.48 -14.66 -35.95
CA GLY A 1103 -44.53 -15.59 -36.59
C GLY A 1103 -43.62 -14.90 -37.60
N GLN A 1104 -42.50 -15.56 -37.95
CA GLN A 1104 -41.59 -15.09 -39.02
C GLN A 1104 -42.28 -15.01 -40.39
N THR A 1105 -43.30 -15.83 -40.63
CA THR A 1105 -44.04 -15.88 -41.89
C THR A 1105 -45.49 -15.48 -41.69
N LEU A 1106 -46.06 -14.80 -42.68
CA LEU A 1106 -47.48 -14.48 -42.79
C LEU A 1106 -48.00 -14.98 -44.13
N SER A 1107 -49.16 -15.64 -44.14
CA SER A 1107 -49.90 -15.93 -45.38
C SER A 1107 -51.04 -14.91 -45.53
N PRO A 1108 -50.86 -13.82 -46.28
CA PRO A 1108 -51.84 -12.75 -46.28
C PRO A 1108 -53.13 -13.20 -46.97
N LYS A 1109 -54.27 -12.87 -46.37
CA LYS A 1109 -55.60 -13.25 -46.88
C LYS A 1109 -56.22 -12.20 -47.79
N GLN A 1110 -55.62 -11.01 -47.89
CA GLN A 1110 -56.12 -9.88 -48.65
C GLN A 1110 -54.96 -9.17 -49.36
N SER A 1111 -55.26 -8.48 -50.47
CA SER A 1111 -54.31 -7.59 -51.11
C SER A 1111 -54.24 -6.26 -50.35
N GLY A 1112 -53.04 -5.73 -50.12
CA GLY A 1112 -52.84 -4.48 -49.38
C GLY A 1112 -51.38 -4.22 -49.06
N ASN A 1113 -51.10 -3.17 -48.27
CA ASN A 1113 -49.75 -2.91 -47.78
C ASN A 1113 -49.51 -3.66 -46.47
N TYR A 1114 -48.44 -4.44 -46.45
CA TYR A 1114 -47.98 -5.17 -45.27
C TYR A 1114 -46.68 -4.58 -44.75
N GLN A 1115 -46.56 -4.49 -43.44
CA GLN A 1115 -45.29 -4.21 -42.75
C GLN A 1115 -45.07 -5.28 -41.70
N VAL A 1116 -43.80 -5.49 -41.34
CA VAL A 1116 -43.44 -6.26 -40.15
C VAL A 1116 -42.73 -5.33 -39.18
N GLY A 1117 -43.23 -5.27 -37.96
CA GLY A 1117 -42.54 -4.67 -36.83
C GLY A 1117 -41.72 -5.73 -36.11
N VAL A 1118 -40.45 -5.43 -35.82
CA VAL A 1118 -39.56 -6.32 -35.08
C VAL A 1118 -39.15 -5.63 -33.79
N ALA A 1119 -39.46 -6.26 -32.66
CA ALA A 1119 -39.04 -5.78 -31.34
C ALA A 1119 -37.56 -6.12 -31.12
N GLN A 1120 -36.70 -5.10 -31.08
CA GLN A 1120 -35.26 -5.26 -30.79
C GLN A 1120 -34.98 -5.27 -29.28
N SER A 1121 -35.87 -4.67 -28.48
CA SER A 1121 -35.89 -4.67 -27.02
C SER A 1121 -37.32 -4.42 -26.53
N THR A 1122 -37.57 -4.41 -25.22
CA THR A 1122 -38.88 -4.12 -24.62
C THR A 1122 -39.45 -2.73 -24.95
N SER A 1123 -38.64 -1.83 -25.54
CA SER A 1123 -38.99 -0.43 -25.82
C SER A 1123 -38.53 0.08 -27.19
N CYS A 1124 -38.25 -0.82 -28.15
CA CYS A 1124 -37.94 -0.43 -29.53
C CYS A 1124 -38.58 -1.36 -30.57
N LEU A 1125 -39.63 -0.85 -31.22
CA LEU A 1125 -40.26 -1.47 -32.37
C LEU A 1125 -39.73 -0.88 -33.69
N VAL A 1126 -39.07 -1.71 -34.51
CA VAL A 1126 -38.53 -1.32 -35.82
C VAL A 1126 -39.46 -1.80 -36.92
N LEU A 1127 -40.03 -0.88 -37.72
CA LEU A 1127 -40.91 -1.21 -38.84
C LEU A 1127 -40.13 -1.41 -40.14
N SER A 1128 -40.56 -2.37 -40.95
CA SER A 1128 -40.13 -2.51 -42.34
C SER A 1128 -40.70 -1.37 -43.20
N ASP A 1129 -40.14 -1.19 -44.39
CA ASP A 1129 -40.84 -0.45 -45.44
C ASP A 1129 -42.15 -1.16 -45.82
N ASN A 1130 -43.09 -0.41 -46.41
CA ASN A 1130 -44.35 -0.97 -46.89
C ASN A 1130 -44.08 -1.99 -48.01
N PHE A 1131 -44.55 -3.21 -47.82
CA PHE A 1131 -44.56 -4.25 -48.84
C PHE A 1131 -45.96 -4.39 -49.44
N SER A 1132 -46.15 -3.94 -50.67
CA SER A 1132 -47.43 -4.10 -51.38
C SER A 1132 -47.61 -5.56 -51.80
N PHE A 1133 -48.58 -6.24 -51.20
CA PHE A 1133 -48.93 -7.62 -51.52
C PHE A 1133 -50.21 -7.70 -52.36
N ALA A 1134 -50.15 -8.51 -53.42
CA ALA A 1134 -51.27 -8.89 -54.25
C ALA A 1134 -51.51 -10.39 -54.11
N LEU A 1135 -52.68 -10.78 -53.59
CA LEU A 1135 -53.06 -12.18 -53.48
C LEU A 1135 -53.33 -12.73 -54.89
N THR A 1136 -52.53 -13.69 -55.34
CA THR A 1136 -52.62 -14.28 -56.69
C THR A 1136 -53.66 -15.42 -56.78
N ALA A 1137 -54.69 -15.39 -55.95
CA ALA A 1137 -55.87 -16.22 -56.19
C ALA A 1137 -56.61 -15.67 -57.41
N LEU A 1138 -57.16 -16.55 -58.25
CA LEU A 1138 -57.88 -16.19 -59.48
C LEU A 1138 -58.98 -15.13 -59.27
N HIS A 1139 -59.42 -14.88 -58.03
CA HIS A 1139 -60.35 -13.80 -57.66
C HIS A 1139 -60.10 -13.33 -56.20
N PRO A 1140 -59.30 -12.28 -55.95
CA PRO A 1140 -59.05 -11.72 -54.60
C PRO A 1140 -60.27 -10.93 -54.06
N ASP A 1141 -61.19 -10.64 -54.96
CA ASP A 1141 -62.47 -9.98 -54.81
C ASP A 1141 -63.30 -10.51 -55.99
N ASN A 1142 -64.31 -11.35 -55.74
CA ASN A 1142 -65.13 -11.97 -56.80
C ASN A 1142 -66.01 -10.96 -57.57
N SER A 1143 -65.91 -9.65 -57.31
CA SER A 1143 -66.71 -8.64 -58.01
C SER A 1143 -66.20 -8.30 -59.42
N THR A 1144 -64.98 -8.72 -59.79
CA THR A 1144 -64.46 -8.57 -61.16
C THR A 1144 -63.70 -9.81 -61.62
N ASP A 1145 -63.75 -10.13 -62.91
CA ASP A 1145 -63.10 -11.32 -63.50
C ASP A 1145 -61.56 -11.19 -63.64
N ILE A 1146 -61.00 -10.02 -63.31
CA ILE A 1146 -59.56 -9.71 -63.27
C ILE A 1146 -59.05 -9.48 -61.84
N GLY A 1147 -59.91 -9.59 -60.83
CA GLY A 1147 -59.52 -9.38 -59.44
C GLY A 1147 -59.10 -7.94 -59.11
N LEU A 1148 -59.72 -6.93 -59.75
CA LEU A 1148 -59.40 -5.52 -59.56
C LEU A 1148 -59.60 -5.09 -58.10
N THR A 1149 -58.49 -4.72 -57.47
CA THR A 1149 -58.42 -4.23 -56.10
C THR A 1149 -57.74 -2.86 -56.10
N ILE A 1150 -58.27 -1.95 -55.27
CA ILE A 1150 -57.68 -0.64 -55.04
C ILE A 1150 -57.51 -0.38 -53.55
N PHE A 1151 -56.37 0.19 -53.14
CA PHE A 1151 -56.10 0.53 -51.75
C PHE A 1151 -55.00 1.59 -51.62
N PRO A 1152 -54.94 2.34 -50.50
CA PRO A 1152 -55.96 2.41 -49.46
C PRO A 1152 -57.22 3.13 -49.96
N VAL A 1153 -58.39 2.71 -49.48
CA VAL A 1153 -59.66 3.45 -49.64
C VAL A 1153 -60.21 3.70 -48.22
N PRO A 1154 -60.29 4.96 -47.75
CA PRO A 1154 -59.98 6.20 -48.46
C PRO A 1154 -58.48 6.42 -48.77
N ALA A 1155 -58.17 6.97 -49.94
CA ALA A 1155 -56.83 7.39 -50.35
C ALA A 1155 -56.53 8.82 -49.83
N LYS A 1156 -55.29 9.08 -49.43
CA LYS A 1156 -54.82 10.45 -49.11
C LYS A 1156 -54.04 11.03 -50.29
N ASN A 1157 -52.81 10.57 -50.45
CA ASN A 1157 -51.89 11.07 -51.47
C ASN A 1157 -51.70 10.09 -52.62
N ASP A 1158 -51.88 8.80 -52.37
CA ASP A 1158 -51.66 7.74 -53.35
C ASP A 1158 -52.76 6.67 -53.27
N LEU A 1159 -53.07 6.07 -54.42
CA LEU A 1159 -53.96 4.92 -54.57
C LEU A 1159 -53.24 3.86 -55.39
N THR A 1160 -53.03 2.68 -54.82
CA THR A 1160 -52.53 1.51 -55.55
C THR A 1160 -53.68 0.79 -56.23
N VAL A 1161 -53.51 0.53 -57.52
CA VAL A 1161 -54.42 -0.25 -58.37
C VAL A 1161 -53.73 -1.55 -58.73
N ILE A 1162 -54.37 -2.68 -58.41
CA ILE A 1162 -53.85 -4.02 -58.69
C ILE A 1162 -54.94 -4.87 -59.36
N PHE A 1163 -54.57 -5.61 -60.40
CA PHE A 1163 -55.42 -6.63 -61.02
C PHE A 1163 -54.55 -7.67 -61.73
N THR A 1164 -55.13 -8.72 -62.30
CA THR A 1164 -54.42 -9.68 -63.17
C THR A 1164 -54.97 -9.58 -64.58
N ALA A 1165 -54.12 -9.16 -65.53
CA ALA A 1165 -54.47 -9.18 -66.95
C ALA A 1165 -54.35 -10.61 -67.48
N LYS A 1166 -55.37 -11.10 -68.20
CA LYS A 1166 -55.35 -12.47 -68.75
C LYS A 1166 -54.49 -12.58 -70.01
N GLU A 1167 -54.33 -11.48 -70.71
CA GLU A 1167 -53.53 -11.32 -71.93
C GLU A 1167 -52.93 -9.91 -71.95
N GLN A 1168 -52.03 -9.64 -72.90
CA GLN A 1168 -51.50 -8.30 -73.06
C GLN A 1168 -52.59 -7.37 -73.62
N ALA A 1169 -52.92 -6.29 -72.92
CA ALA A 1169 -53.96 -5.35 -73.31
C ALA A 1169 -53.64 -3.91 -72.93
N THR A 1170 -54.19 -2.96 -73.68
CA THR A 1170 -54.14 -1.53 -73.31
C THR A 1170 -54.95 -1.31 -72.03
N VAL A 1171 -54.36 -0.65 -71.04
CA VAL A 1171 -55.01 -0.30 -69.78
C VAL A 1171 -55.21 1.21 -69.72
N THR A 1172 -56.43 1.68 -69.49
CA THR A 1172 -56.75 3.09 -69.27
C THR A 1172 -57.43 3.26 -67.92
N MET A 1173 -56.82 4.02 -67.01
CA MET A 1173 -57.39 4.39 -65.72
C MET A 1173 -57.95 5.80 -65.82
N ALA A 1174 -59.17 6.02 -65.34
CA ALA A 1174 -59.78 7.34 -65.25
C ALA A 1174 -60.50 7.51 -63.91
N PHE A 1175 -60.32 8.64 -63.23
CA PHE A 1175 -61.00 8.91 -61.96
C PHE A 1175 -62.13 9.91 -62.22
N ILE A 1176 -63.35 9.48 -61.90
CA ILE A 1176 -64.59 10.20 -62.23
C ILE A 1176 -65.24 10.67 -60.93
N ASN A 1177 -65.51 11.97 -60.81
CA ASN A 1177 -66.20 12.53 -59.65
C ASN A 1177 -67.74 12.28 -59.73
N PRO A 1178 -68.53 12.61 -58.69
CA PRO A 1178 -69.99 12.35 -58.70
C PRO A 1178 -70.75 13.17 -59.75
N ALA A 1179 -70.15 14.24 -60.28
CA ALA A 1179 -70.70 15.03 -61.38
C ALA A 1179 -70.37 14.44 -62.77
N GLY A 1180 -69.73 13.26 -62.84
CA GLY A 1180 -69.36 12.60 -64.08
C GLY A 1180 -68.10 13.15 -64.75
N GLN A 1181 -67.39 14.09 -64.12
CA GLN A 1181 -66.18 14.69 -64.68
C GLN A 1181 -64.97 13.79 -64.44
N THR A 1182 -64.18 13.54 -65.49
CA THR A 1182 -62.90 12.83 -65.38
C THR A 1182 -61.81 13.81 -64.95
N LEU A 1183 -61.29 13.65 -63.73
CA LEU A 1183 -60.27 14.55 -63.18
C LEU A 1183 -58.85 13.99 -63.28
N TYR A 1184 -58.72 12.69 -63.53
CA TYR A 1184 -57.45 12.02 -63.83
C TYR A 1184 -57.69 10.99 -64.91
N LYS A 1185 -56.77 10.88 -65.87
CA LYS A 1185 -56.78 9.83 -66.90
C LYS A 1185 -55.35 9.48 -67.29
N GLU A 1186 -55.03 8.18 -67.28
CA GLU A 1186 -53.75 7.65 -67.73
C GLU A 1186 -53.99 6.39 -68.56
N THR A 1187 -53.27 6.25 -69.68
CA THR A 1187 -53.32 5.07 -70.55
C THR A 1187 -51.93 4.45 -70.64
N GLY A 1188 -51.85 3.14 -70.54
CA GLY A 1188 -50.63 2.34 -70.64
C GLY A 1188 -50.93 0.95 -71.19
N THR A 1189 -50.00 0.02 -70.97
CA THR A 1189 -50.13 -1.38 -71.43
C THR A 1189 -49.92 -2.31 -70.25
N ALA A 1190 -50.78 -3.31 -70.10
CA ALA A 1190 -50.64 -4.38 -69.12
C ALA A 1190 -50.30 -5.68 -69.85
N SER A 1191 -49.21 -6.35 -69.49
CA SER A 1191 -48.86 -7.68 -70.00
C SER A 1191 -49.71 -8.77 -69.32
N ALA A 1192 -49.83 -9.94 -69.95
CA ALA A 1192 -50.47 -11.10 -69.32
C ALA A 1192 -49.80 -11.41 -67.96
N GLY A 1193 -50.59 -11.46 -66.89
CA GLY A 1193 -50.12 -11.61 -65.51
C GLY A 1193 -50.56 -10.48 -64.58
N PRO A 1194 -50.06 -10.47 -63.32
CA PRO A 1194 -50.39 -9.45 -62.35
C PRO A 1194 -49.89 -8.06 -62.78
N TYR A 1195 -50.79 -7.08 -62.69
CA TYR A 1195 -50.55 -5.66 -62.94
C TYR A 1195 -50.69 -4.90 -61.62
N SER A 1196 -49.73 -4.01 -61.33
CA SER A 1196 -49.77 -3.13 -60.16
C SER A 1196 -49.27 -1.74 -60.54
N LYS A 1197 -50.00 -0.71 -60.11
CA LYS A 1197 -49.64 0.69 -60.35
C LYS A 1197 -50.05 1.54 -59.16
N VAL A 1198 -49.16 2.40 -58.70
CA VAL A 1198 -49.48 3.48 -57.76
C VAL A 1198 -49.87 4.72 -58.55
N VAL A 1199 -51.03 5.30 -58.21
CA VAL A 1199 -51.55 6.53 -58.79
C VAL A 1199 -51.50 7.63 -57.73
N ASN A 1200 -50.82 8.73 -58.02
CA ASN A 1200 -50.78 9.89 -57.14
C ASN A 1200 -52.13 10.64 -57.20
N THR A 1201 -52.80 10.73 -56.05
CA THR A 1201 -54.11 11.37 -55.89
C THR A 1201 -54.04 12.74 -55.24
N SER A 1202 -52.85 13.23 -54.89
CA SER A 1202 -52.66 14.49 -54.15
C SER A 1202 -53.20 15.73 -54.86
N ALA A 1203 -53.23 15.72 -56.20
CA ALA A 1203 -53.78 16.82 -57.01
C ALA A 1203 -55.32 16.83 -57.09
N LEU A 1204 -55.99 15.75 -56.63
CA LEU A 1204 -57.44 15.61 -56.73
C LEU A 1204 -58.13 16.12 -55.44
N PRO A 1205 -59.22 16.89 -55.52
CA PRO A 1205 -59.97 17.36 -54.35
C PRO A 1205 -60.48 16.21 -53.45
N PRO A 1206 -60.63 16.40 -52.13
CA PRO A 1206 -61.32 15.44 -51.28
C PRO A 1206 -62.74 15.16 -51.79
N GLY A 1207 -63.18 13.90 -51.77
CA GLY A 1207 -64.50 13.52 -52.27
C GLY A 1207 -64.62 12.05 -52.62
N SER A 1208 -65.83 11.62 -53.01
CA SER A 1208 -66.07 10.28 -53.57
C SER A 1208 -65.72 10.27 -55.06
N TYR A 1209 -64.99 9.27 -55.52
CA TYR A 1209 -64.66 9.06 -56.93
C TYR A 1209 -65.00 7.63 -57.36
N VAL A 1210 -65.12 7.43 -58.65
CA VAL A 1210 -65.13 6.11 -59.27
C VAL A 1210 -63.87 5.98 -60.12
N LEU A 1211 -63.00 5.03 -59.79
CA LEU A 1211 -61.98 4.56 -60.72
C LEU A 1211 -62.70 3.78 -61.82
N LYS A 1212 -62.65 4.28 -63.05
CA LYS A 1212 -62.99 3.55 -64.27
C LYS A 1212 -61.70 3.02 -64.90
N LEU A 1213 -61.53 1.71 -64.88
CA LEU A 1213 -60.42 1.01 -65.52
C LEU A 1213 -60.91 0.34 -66.81
N THR A 1214 -60.32 0.68 -67.94
CA THR A 1214 -60.58 -0.01 -69.22
C THR A 1214 -59.38 -0.90 -69.52
N LEU A 1215 -59.57 -2.20 -69.72
CA LEU A 1215 -58.53 -3.16 -70.06
C LEU A 1215 -58.95 -3.89 -71.34
N GLY A 1216 -58.30 -3.58 -72.46
CA GLY A 1216 -58.78 -3.98 -73.78
C GLY A 1216 -60.19 -3.43 -74.03
N ASP A 1217 -61.13 -4.30 -74.35
CA ASP A 1217 -62.54 -3.94 -74.61
C ASP A 1217 -63.42 -3.97 -73.35
N LYS A 1218 -62.88 -4.34 -72.18
CA LYS A 1218 -63.65 -4.45 -70.93
C LYS A 1218 -63.46 -3.23 -70.03
N VAL A 1219 -64.53 -2.82 -69.36
CA VAL A 1219 -64.54 -1.71 -68.40
C VAL A 1219 -64.89 -2.24 -67.01
N TYR A 1220 -64.10 -1.83 -66.03
CA TYR A 1220 -64.26 -2.11 -64.61
C TYR A 1220 -64.41 -0.79 -63.86
N ALA A 1221 -65.20 -0.80 -62.78
CA ALA A 1221 -65.41 0.36 -61.95
C ALA A 1221 -65.26 0.01 -60.47
N LYS A 1222 -64.50 0.82 -59.73
CA LYS A 1222 -64.40 0.72 -58.27
C LYS A 1222 -64.60 2.08 -57.63
N ARG A 1223 -65.46 2.13 -56.61
CA ARG A 1223 -65.64 3.33 -55.80
C ARG A 1223 -64.43 3.52 -54.91
N MET A 1224 -63.97 4.76 -54.83
CA MET A 1224 -62.92 5.19 -53.92
C MET A 1224 -63.33 6.51 -53.26
N ILE A 1225 -62.66 6.85 -52.17
CA ILE A 1225 -62.85 8.11 -51.48
C ILE A 1225 -61.45 8.71 -51.34
N ILE A 1226 -61.30 9.99 -51.65
CA ILE A 1226 -60.09 10.75 -51.35
C ILE A 1226 -60.38 11.61 -50.13
N VAL A 1227 -59.57 11.47 -49.08
CA VAL A 1227 -59.63 12.26 -47.85
C VAL A 1227 -58.35 13.07 -47.71
N ARG A 1228 -58.42 14.23 -47.07
CA ARG A 1228 -57.24 15.01 -46.70
C ARG A 1228 -57.23 15.21 -45.20
#